data_AF-A0AAD9Q0S8-F1
#
_entry.id   AF-A0AAD9Q0S8-F1
#
_cell.length_a   1.000
_cell.length_b   1.000
_cell.length_c   1.000
_cell.angle_alpha   90.00
_cell.angle_beta   90.00
_cell.angle_gamma   90.00
#
_symmetry.space_group_name_H-M   'P 1'
#
loop_
_entity.id
_entity.type
_entity.pdbx_description
1 polymer ?
#
loop_
_entity_poly.entity_id
_entity_poly.type
_entity_poly.pdbx_seq_one_letter_code
_entity_poly.pdbx_strand_id
1 'polypeptide(L)'
;MLDFKPQKEIVYNRFLPYKDQLDEESNKFLSEIKYNLGRAVIFKETSPGVLYWSNRLTNYLKLYGRKFSKEDHLNFVHIFFELTCAPNLDPQYVIAFGHVLIQLLKKRELLSRDDLVLPWRPLHDLVKFTFYSKYEVVGLKKHPLKLEETVKHVVRVSRVYFSEDSTQEMLDEWRPLMCPYDVTFGKAMFFFSLFLPTTLPPEKHDKSIKLWFDELLGIWQSCTNSSRWEEHHSSATQDHLNKLFRALESFYHPSNNGRYTGKLQRFLYNLPKEMIKRLHREKFPKKSWETPIPEEFKLTDDELTSFVECIKPAVMLAVFNKTGSFDAAGALQNLSLIKPDVVLPTLLDKLYVALATLTEPHQLTATLNCVTSVARALVRPDASYPAGRRHVLTLLQLGTFMFISTVVCLVPVVDCSEAVGVVEMTEEEKELCLATAQCFVMIENSSFENTSELDSTTMKADQRHSLEGMMGMGVASTFHAILMQSSPKIFQSALEQLFAFCSNKVLETKVAGKMASDMCRAAARVMEGMSQEEEVDDQLLWNLQILSEVVRSSGVLEYKEKLVAVIKATIHLKCKEAATLGATDWGQPGDLDNLNIQWHIPNEEEKLLAKELLDTFLQPELTKVEKEELQQCLNIIAGCLLGAAILLPDWDRPPLENIGLKTLVSRGRFRNSAEMAPAVSMGEENSRARIAELIHKLLGKIHLIIYDLLMLHVGGQRDEFDSRWRSATSVKRAMEDRLAGKKKHVRPLLIERVQLQHEMRVLDRVSTQLTSLHKVLLDDLFKLATTVYTEVRIKAQRVLSSCIDVFDYFARTLIPPTLSKLQDSPDVSHEEFKGALYVLLNNRMLFLVVHYWEVMVDVWPAIVKAKRLLSSSNPEPRTRLKQPFALTDSVLPDESQMQEAVEAWKATRETNLKRWRYLQICFNFVNLLIRYDVPLPANAVKLCVKFLNHDALVIRKVAIDAVGAILKQQKRAHPKIIVNPYSLGKAGVHCVCLTLVYQNHQPE
;
A
#
# COMPACT_ATOMS: atom_id res chain seq x y z
N MET A 1 27.94 -18.77 -5.75
CA MET A 1 27.66 -17.74 -6.78
C MET A 1 26.43 -18.17 -7.56
N LEU A 2 25.82 -17.27 -8.34
CA LEU A 2 24.70 -17.59 -9.24
C LEU A 2 25.22 -18.02 -10.62
N ASP A 3 24.65 -19.08 -11.20
CA ASP A 3 24.99 -19.55 -12.56
C ASP A 3 24.43 -18.65 -13.68
N PHE A 4 23.73 -17.57 -13.32
CA PHE A 4 23.11 -16.62 -14.25
C PHE A 4 23.32 -15.18 -13.79
N LYS A 5 23.24 -14.24 -14.75
CA LYS A 5 23.32 -12.80 -14.48
C LYS A 5 21.94 -12.24 -14.09
N PRO A 6 21.73 -11.73 -12.85
CA PRO A 6 20.46 -11.13 -12.45
C PRO A 6 20.26 -9.75 -13.09
N GLN A 7 19.01 -9.41 -13.42
CA GLN A 7 18.69 -8.20 -14.19
C GLN A 7 18.48 -6.94 -13.34
N LYS A 8 17.79 -7.04 -12.18
CA LYS A 8 17.56 -5.87 -11.30
C LYS A 8 17.14 -6.26 -9.89
N GLU A 9 18.12 -6.68 -9.10
CA GLU A 9 18.01 -7.02 -7.68
C GLU A 9 17.50 -5.87 -6.80
N ILE A 10 17.12 -6.20 -5.56
CA ILE A 10 16.89 -5.23 -4.49
C ILE A 10 18.19 -5.03 -3.71
N VAL A 11 18.90 -3.94 -4.02
CA VAL A 11 20.20 -3.57 -3.41
C VAL A 11 20.19 -3.64 -1.86
N TYR A 12 19.08 -3.30 -1.21
CA TYR A 12 18.95 -3.36 0.26
C TYR A 12 19.23 -4.75 0.85
N ASN A 13 19.08 -5.83 0.06
CA ASN A 13 19.40 -7.19 0.50
C ASN A 13 20.91 -7.39 0.77
N ARG A 14 21.79 -6.60 0.11
CA ARG A 14 23.25 -6.69 0.28
C ARG A 14 23.74 -6.17 1.63
N PHE A 15 22.88 -5.42 2.33
CA PHE A 15 23.14 -4.83 3.64
C PHE A 15 22.51 -5.62 4.80
N LEU A 16 21.90 -6.78 4.54
CA LEU A 16 21.35 -7.66 5.57
C LEU A 16 22.48 -8.50 6.21
N PRO A 17 22.41 -8.85 7.50
CA PRO A 17 23.51 -9.55 8.19
C PRO A 17 23.76 -10.95 7.64
N TYR A 18 22.73 -11.60 7.09
CA TYR A 18 22.77 -12.92 6.46
C TYR A 18 22.89 -12.87 4.93
N LYS A 19 23.41 -11.76 4.35
CA LYS A 19 23.44 -11.51 2.89
C LYS A 19 23.97 -12.69 2.05
N ASP A 20 24.96 -13.42 2.56
CA ASP A 20 25.69 -14.43 1.81
C ASP A 20 24.86 -15.72 1.58
N GLN A 21 23.85 -15.96 2.43
CA GLN A 21 22.86 -17.03 2.25
C GLN A 21 21.82 -16.71 1.17
N LEU A 22 21.67 -15.43 0.79
CA LEU A 22 20.58 -14.96 -0.09
C LEU A 22 20.78 -15.34 -1.56
N ASP A 23 21.94 -15.83 -1.97
CA ASP A 23 22.14 -16.41 -3.30
C ASP A 23 21.46 -17.79 -3.39
N GLU A 24 21.89 -18.72 -2.55
CA GLU A 24 21.35 -20.08 -2.48
C GLU A 24 19.85 -20.09 -2.20
N GLU A 25 19.40 -19.33 -1.20
CA GLU A 25 17.97 -19.21 -0.87
C GLU A 25 17.14 -18.74 -2.09
N SER A 26 17.62 -17.71 -2.77
CA SER A 26 16.92 -17.14 -3.92
C SER A 26 16.90 -18.05 -5.15
N ASN A 27 17.92 -18.90 -5.31
CA ASN A 27 17.96 -19.90 -6.37
C ASN A 27 17.01 -21.06 -6.07
N LYS A 28 17.00 -21.55 -4.82
CA LYS A 28 16.08 -22.61 -4.39
C LYS A 28 14.63 -22.17 -4.60
N PHE A 29 14.23 -21.00 -4.08
CA PHE A 29 12.86 -20.51 -4.23
C PHE A 29 12.48 -20.28 -5.70
N LEU A 30 13.40 -19.76 -6.53
CA LEU A 30 13.17 -19.60 -7.96
C LEU A 30 12.97 -20.95 -8.67
N SER A 31 13.75 -21.97 -8.31
CA SER A 31 13.62 -23.33 -8.88
C SER A 31 12.27 -23.97 -8.54
N GLU A 32 11.82 -23.82 -7.29
CA GLU A 32 10.52 -24.29 -6.83
C GLU A 32 9.38 -23.58 -7.57
N ILE A 33 9.49 -22.26 -7.79
CA ILE A 33 8.53 -21.48 -8.58
C ILE A 33 8.50 -21.98 -10.03
N LYS A 34 9.64 -22.09 -10.71
CA LYS A 34 9.72 -22.52 -12.12
C LYS A 34 9.10 -23.91 -12.31
N TYR A 35 9.51 -24.87 -11.49
CA TYR A 35 9.04 -26.26 -11.56
C TYR A 35 7.54 -26.38 -11.31
N ASN A 36 7.04 -25.79 -10.22
CA ASN A 36 5.66 -25.97 -9.80
C ASN A 36 4.67 -25.10 -10.59
N LEU A 37 5.04 -23.89 -11.01
CA LEU A 37 4.21 -23.08 -11.92
C LEU A 37 4.05 -23.78 -13.28
N GLY A 38 5.15 -24.31 -13.85
CA GLY A 38 5.12 -25.08 -15.09
C GLY A 38 4.20 -26.30 -14.99
N ARG A 39 4.35 -27.10 -13.93
CA ARG A 39 3.45 -28.26 -13.68
C ARG A 39 1.99 -27.85 -13.50
N ALA A 40 1.71 -26.76 -12.77
CA ALA A 40 0.33 -26.29 -12.57
C ALA A 40 -0.34 -25.87 -13.89
N VAL A 41 0.40 -25.22 -14.80
CA VAL A 41 -0.09 -24.85 -16.14
C VAL A 41 -0.31 -26.10 -16.99
N ILE A 42 0.63 -27.06 -17.00
CA ILE A 42 0.53 -28.33 -17.74
C ILE A 42 -0.69 -29.15 -17.29
N PHE A 43 -0.92 -29.27 -15.97
CA PHE A 43 -2.09 -29.95 -15.42
C PHE A 43 -3.38 -29.14 -15.50
N LYS A 44 -3.33 -27.89 -15.98
CA LYS A 44 -4.47 -26.94 -16.04
C LYS A 44 -5.10 -26.68 -14.66
N GLU A 45 -4.30 -26.79 -13.59
CA GLU A 45 -4.73 -26.53 -12.20
C GLU A 45 -4.75 -25.02 -11.91
N THR A 46 -5.60 -24.27 -12.62
CA THR A 46 -5.68 -22.79 -12.55
C THR A 46 -5.86 -22.28 -11.12
N SER A 47 -6.68 -22.98 -10.34
CA SER A 47 -6.82 -22.82 -8.90
C SER A 47 -6.88 -24.20 -8.23
N PRO A 48 -6.14 -24.45 -7.13
CA PRO A 48 -5.24 -23.50 -6.48
C PRO A 48 -3.88 -23.33 -7.19
N GLY A 49 -3.39 -24.32 -7.93
CA GLY A 49 -2.02 -24.42 -8.46
C GLY A 49 -1.44 -23.14 -9.09
N VAL A 50 -1.96 -22.69 -10.24
CA VAL A 50 -1.37 -21.56 -10.99
C VAL A 50 -1.50 -20.26 -10.19
N LEU A 51 -2.66 -20.00 -9.56
CA LEU A 51 -2.87 -18.84 -8.70
C LEU A 51 -1.89 -18.79 -7.50
N TYR A 52 -1.64 -19.93 -6.85
CA TYR A 52 -0.70 -20.04 -5.74
C TYR A 52 0.72 -19.66 -6.17
N TRP A 53 1.23 -20.27 -7.24
CA TRP A 53 2.60 -20.03 -7.70
C TRP A 53 2.77 -18.64 -8.36
N SER A 54 1.70 -18.05 -8.87
CA SER A 54 1.64 -16.62 -9.26
C SER A 54 1.82 -15.67 -8.07
N ASN A 55 1.23 -16.01 -6.92
CA ASN A 55 1.40 -15.25 -5.68
C ASN A 55 2.80 -15.46 -5.08
N ARG A 56 3.35 -16.69 -5.11
CA ARG A 56 4.75 -16.95 -4.70
C ARG A 56 5.75 -16.17 -5.58
N LEU A 57 5.58 -16.13 -6.91
CA LEU A 57 6.38 -15.29 -7.80
C LEU A 57 6.21 -13.80 -7.49
N THR A 58 4.99 -13.34 -7.16
CA THR A 58 4.79 -11.95 -6.71
C THR A 58 5.55 -11.63 -5.43
N ASN A 59 5.64 -12.55 -4.47
CA ASN A 59 6.46 -12.35 -3.26
C ASN A 59 7.95 -12.40 -3.58
N TYR A 60 8.41 -13.30 -4.47
CA TYR A 60 9.78 -13.30 -4.99
C TYR A 60 10.16 -11.94 -5.58
N LEU A 61 9.28 -11.34 -6.41
CA LEU A 61 9.49 -10.02 -7.01
C LEU A 61 9.53 -8.86 -5.98
N LYS A 62 8.95 -9.03 -4.78
CA LYS A 62 9.02 -8.09 -3.63
C LYS A 62 10.28 -8.28 -2.78
N LEU A 63 10.70 -9.53 -2.53
CA LEU A 63 11.84 -9.84 -1.66
C LEU A 63 13.18 -9.71 -2.40
N TYR A 64 13.26 -10.13 -3.67
CA TYR A 64 14.50 -10.24 -4.44
C TYR A 64 14.63 -9.26 -5.61
N GLY A 65 13.52 -8.78 -6.16
CA GLY A 65 13.53 -7.92 -7.35
C GLY A 65 13.43 -8.74 -8.64
N ARG A 66 14.37 -8.61 -9.58
CA ARG A 66 14.51 -9.53 -10.72
C ARG A 66 15.87 -10.22 -10.63
N LYS A 67 15.94 -11.23 -9.76
CA LYS A 67 17.11 -12.09 -9.52
C LYS A 67 16.97 -13.40 -10.31
N PHE A 68 16.77 -13.26 -11.62
CA PHE A 68 16.61 -14.36 -12.59
C PHE A 68 17.18 -13.95 -13.95
N SER A 69 17.46 -14.93 -14.81
CA SER A 69 18.05 -14.72 -16.15
C SER A 69 17.12 -13.96 -17.10
N LYS A 70 17.67 -13.42 -18.19
CA LYS A 70 16.88 -12.72 -19.22
C LYS A 70 15.89 -13.67 -19.90
N GLU A 71 16.33 -14.89 -20.17
CA GLU A 71 15.51 -15.99 -20.68
C GLU A 71 14.34 -16.34 -19.75
N ASP A 72 14.59 -16.49 -18.44
CA ASP A 72 13.52 -16.72 -17.46
C ASP A 72 12.52 -15.57 -17.40
N HIS A 73 12.99 -14.33 -17.58
CA HIS A 73 12.12 -13.16 -17.63
C HIS A 73 11.19 -13.19 -18.84
N LEU A 74 11.70 -13.55 -20.02
CA LEU A 74 10.91 -13.74 -21.23
C LEU A 74 9.92 -14.89 -21.06
N ASN A 75 10.37 -16.05 -20.56
CA ASN A 75 9.52 -17.21 -20.28
C ASN A 75 8.36 -16.87 -19.32
N PHE A 76 8.63 -16.16 -18.21
CA PHE A 76 7.58 -15.67 -17.32
C PHE A 76 6.65 -14.68 -18.03
N VAL A 77 7.16 -13.76 -18.85
CA VAL A 77 6.33 -12.81 -19.61
C VAL A 77 5.38 -13.54 -20.57
N HIS A 78 5.87 -14.50 -21.36
CA HIS A 78 5.04 -15.28 -22.29
C HIS A 78 3.98 -16.10 -21.54
N ILE A 79 4.37 -16.84 -20.49
CA ILE A 79 3.42 -17.63 -19.68
C ILE A 79 2.33 -16.72 -19.09
N PHE A 80 2.69 -15.59 -18.48
CA PHE A 80 1.70 -14.68 -17.89
C PHE A 80 0.91 -13.86 -18.92
N PHE A 81 1.45 -13.65 -20.13
CA PHE A 81 0.72 -13.06 -21.24
C PHE A 81 -0.39 -13.99 -21.73
N GLU A 82 -0.05 -15.24 -22.08
CA GLU A 82 -1.03 -16.24 -22.54
C GLU A 82 -2.07 -16.55 -21.46
N LEU A 83 -1.65 -16.73 -20.20
CA LEU A 83 -2.58 -16.89 -19.08
C LEU A 83 -3.50 -15.68 -18.87
N THR A 84 -3.05 -14.44 -19.10
CA THR A 84 -3.91 -13.25 -18.96
C THR A 84 -4.88 -13.10 -20.13
N CYS A 85 -4.49 -13.55 -21.33
CA CYS A 85 -5.30 -13.43 -22.56
C CYS A 85 -6.19 -14.66 -22.84
N ALA A 86 -6.12 -15.70 -22.01
CA ALA A 86 -6.84 -16.95 -22.21
C ALA A 86 -8.37 -16.74 -22.37
N PRO A 87 -9.00 -17.29 -23.43
CA PRO A 87 -10.42 -17.09 -23.68
C PRO A 87 -11.28 -17.75 -22.61
N ASN A 88 -12.39 -17.10 -22.25
CA ASN A 88 -13.33 -17.52 -21.19
C ASN A 88 -12.71 -17.68 -19.79
N LEU A 89 -11.50 -17.16 -19.54
CA LEU A 89 -10.92 -17.14 -18.21
C LEU A 89 -11.69 -16.19 -17.27
N ASP A 90 -11.89 -16.63 -16.04
CA ASP A 90 -12.55 -15.89 -14.97
C ASP A 90 -11.85 -14.52 -14.72
N PRO A 91 -12.60 -13.41 -14.62
CA PRO A 91 -12.10 -12.09 -14.21
C PRO A 91 -11.13 -12.10 -13.02
N GLN A 92 -11.32 -12.98 -12.02
CA GLN A 92 -10.44 -13.07 -10.86
C GLN A 92 -9.01 -13.47 -11.25
N TYR A 93 -8.86 -14.40 -12.19
CA TYR A 93 -7.56 -14.91 -12.64
C TYR A 93 -6.93 -13.96 -13.65
N VAL A 94 -7.72 -13.34 -14.54
CA VAL A 94 -7.24 -12.22 -15.40
C VAL A 94 -6.69 -11.07 -14.54
N ILE A 95 -7.36 -10.72 -13.43
CA ILE A 95 -6.83 -9.76 -12.46
C ILE A 95 -5.51 -10.25 -11.85
N ALA A 96 -5.46 -11.49 -11.35
CA ALA A 96 -4.26 -12.02 -10.69
C ALA A 96 -3.04 -12.09 -11.63
N PHE A 97 -3.19 -12.74 -12.78
CA PHE A 97 -2.13 -12.93 -13.78
C PHE A 97 -1.72 -11.60 -14.42
N GLY A 98 -2.68 -10.71 -14.69
CA GLY A 98 -2.41 -9.36 -15.17
C GLY A 98 -1.56 -8.53 -14.19
N HIS A 99 -1.77 -8.66 -12.87
CA HIS A 99 -0.89 -8.02 -11.88
C HIS A 99 0.55 -8.56 -11.86
N VAL A 100 0.77 -9.83 -12.21
CA VAL A 100 2.11 -10.40 -12.37
C VAL A 100 2.77 -9.86 -13.64
N LEU A 101 2.06 -9.92 -14.77
CA LEU A 101 2.53 -9.42 -16.07
C LEU A 101 2.89 -7.93 -16.02
N ILE A 102 2.05 -7.10 -15.39
CA ILE A 102 2.33 -5.68 -15.10
C ILE A 102 3.63 -5.52 -14.31
N GLN A 103 3.91 -6.39 -13.33
CA GLN A 103 5.13 -6.29 -12.52
C GLN A 103 6.39 -6.70 -13.28
N LEU A 104 6.32 -7.72 -14.14
CA LEU A 104 7.43 -8.13 -15.01
C LEU A 104 7.78 -6.97 -15.97
N LEU A 105 6.82 -6.55 -16.79
CA LEU A 105 6.98 -5.49 -17.81
C LEU A 105 7.15 -4.06 -17.25
N LYS A 106 7.06 -3.87 -15.92
CA LYS A 106 7.17 -2.55 -15.24
C LYS A 106 8.51 -1.83 -15.47
N LYS A 107 9.58 -2.58 -15.71
CA LYS A 107 10.95 -2.07 -15.88
C LYS A 107 11.38 -2.25 -17.33
N ARG A 108 10.91 -1.35 -18.20
CA ARG A 108 11.17 -1.36 -19.65
C ARG A 108 12.66 -1.45 -19.98
N GLU A 109 13.51 -0.88 -19.13
CA GLU A 109 14.97 -0.88 -19.29
C GLU A 109 15.64 -2.27 -19.23
N LEU A 110 14.87 -3.36 -19.05
CA LEU A 110 15.38 -4.73 -18.94
C LEU A 110 15.13 -5.62 -20.17
N LEU A 111 14.11 -5.32 -20.97
CA LEU A 111 13.72 -6.08 -22.17
C LEU A 111 13.53 -5.08 -23.31
N SER A 112 14.23 -5.28 -24.42
CA SER A 112 14.08 -4.48 -25.64
C SER A 112 12.97 -5.01 -26.54
N ARG A 113 12.67 -4.29 -27.63
CA ARG A 113 11.77 -4.77 -28.70
C ARG A 113 12.34 -5.93 -29.50
N ASP A 114 13.66 -6.08 -29.51
CA ASP A 114 14.36 -7.17 -30.21
C ASP A 114 14.37 -8.46 -29.37
N ASP A 115 14.19 -8.33 -28.05
CA ASP A 115 14.05 -9.46 -27.11
C ASP A 115 12.62 -9.99 -27.01
N LEU A 116 11.62 -9.14 -27.25
CA LEU A 116 10.23 -9.41 -26.93
C LEU A 116 9.29 -8.73 -27.93
N VAL A 117 8.50 -9.57 -28.63
CA VAL A 117 7.35 -9.15 -29.41
C VAL A 117 6.08 -9.78 -28.81
N LEU A 118 5.02 -8.99 -28.63
CA LEU A 118 3.73 -9.43 -28.09
C LEU A 118 2.61 -9.16 -29.10
N PRO A 119 1.69 -10.11 -29.35
CA PRO A 119 0.57 -9.90 -30.26
C PRO A 119 -0.48 -8.96 -29.65
N TRP A 120 -0.96 -8.00 -30.42
CA TRP A 120 -1.94 -7.03 -29.92
C TRP A 120 -3.38 -7.57 -29.88
N ARG A 121 -3.70 -8.55 -30.74
CA ARG A 121 -5.07 -9.04 -30.96
C ARG A 121 -5.70 -9.75 -29.74
N PRO A 122 -5.01 -10.66 -29.01
CA PRO A 122 -5.59 -11.28 -27.80
C PRO A 122 -5.94 -10.24 -26.73
N LEU A 123 -5.12 -9.20 -26.59
CA LEU A 123 -5.40 -8.06 -25.71
C LEU A 123 -6.58 -7.22 -26.21
N HIS A 124 -6.73 -7.02 -27.53
CA HIS A 124 -7.90 -6.33 -28.09
C HIS A 124 -9.18 -7.10 -27.79
N ASP A 125 -9.22 -8.42 -28.01
CA ASP A 125 -10.42 -9.22 -27.70
C ASP A 125 -10.70 -9.26 -26.18
N LEU A 126 -9.69 -9.29 -25.32
CA LEU A 126 -9.87 -9.15 -23.87
C LEU A 126 -10.46 -7.78 -23.47
N VAL A 127 -9.99 -6.68 -24.07
CA VAL A 127 -10.55 -5.32 -23.86
C VAL A 127 -11.98 -5.25 -24.40
N LYS A 128 -12.24 -5.75 -25.60
CA LYS A 128 -13.55 -5.79 -26.27
C LYS A 128 -14.57 -6.61 -25.49
N PHE A 129 -14.15 -7.74 -24.88
CA PHE A 129 -14.95 -8.52 -23.94
C PHE A 129 -15.15 -7.82 -22.57
N THR A 130 -14.23 -6.95 -22.15
CA THR A 130 -14.29 -6.24 -20.86
C THR A 130 -15.12 -4.95 -20.91
N PHE A 131 -15.02 -4.16 -21.99
CA PHE A 131 -15.59 -2.80 -22.08
C PHE A 131 -16.74 -2.65 -23.10
N TYR A 132 -16.87 -3.60 -24.02
CA TYR A 132 -17.85 -3.52 -25.12
C TYR A 132 -18.65 -4.82 -25.24
N SER A 133 -18.93 -5.44 -24.10
CA SER A 133 -19.63 -6.72 -24.03
C SER A 133 -21.11 -6.57 -24.37
N LYS A 134 -21.57 -7.35 -25.36
CA LYS A 134 -23.00 -7.49 -25.69
C LYS A 134 -23.86 -8.03 -24.53
N TYR A 135 -23.25 -8.49 -23.44
CA TYR A 135 -23.89 -9.12 -22.28
C TYR A 135 -24.04 -8.16 -21.08
N GLU A 136 -23.10 -7.23 -20.91
CA GLU A 136 -23.03 -6.28 -19.78
C GLU A 136 -24.26 -5.38 -19.69
N VAL A 137 -24.71 -4.84 -20.83
CA VAL A 137 -25.94 -4.01 -20.96
C VAL A 137 -27.22 -4.75 -20.50
N VAL A 138 -27.17 -6.08 -20.37
CA VAL A 138 -28.30 -6.93 -19.93
C VAL A 138 -28.00 -7.62 -18.58
N GLY A 139 -26.98 -7.16 -17.84
CA GLY A 139 -26.60 -7.71 -16.52
C GLY A 139 -26.06 -9.15 -16.52
N LEU A 140 -25.81 -9.73 -17.70
CA LEU A 140 -25.33 -11.11 -17.91
C LEU A 140 -23.82 -11.30 -17.68
N LYS A 141 -23.09 -10.21 -17.44
CA LYS A 141 -21.68 -10.21 -17.04
C LYS A 141 -21.50 -9.19 -15.92
N LYS A 142 -20.81 -9.54 -14.84
CA LYS A 142 -20.64 -8.70 -13.64
C LYS A 142 -19.19 -8.76 -13.13
N HIS A 143 -18.28 -8.04 -13.80
CA HIS A 143 -16.87 -7.98 -13.38
C HIS A 143 -16.61 -6.89 -12.32
N PRO A 144 -15.62 -7.06 -11.42
CA PRO A 144 -15.17 -5.98 -10.55
C PRO A 144 -14.52 -4.84 -11.36
N LEU A 145 -14.73 -3.58 -10.95
CA LEU A 145 -14.08 -2.39 -11.55
C LEU A 145 -12.54 -2.52 -11.66
N LYS A 146 -11.92 -3.28 -10.76
CA LYS A 146 -10.49 -3.57 -10.77
C LYS A 146 -10.04 -4.37 -12.01
N LEU A 147 -10.92 -5.14 -12.65
CA LEU A 147 -10.63 -5.80 -13.93
C LEU A 147 -10.27 -4.75 -14.98
N GLU A 148 -11.10 -3.73 -15.12
CA GLU A 148 -10.93 -2.68 -16.13
C GLU A 148 -9.60 -1.94 -15.97
N GLU A 149 -9.26 -1.54 -14.75
CA GLU A 149 -7.98 -0.89 -14.45
C GLU A 149 -6.79 -1.82 -14.74
N THR A 150 -6.91 -3.10 -14.38
CA THR A 150 -5.85 -4.10 -14.63
C THR A 150 -5.65 -4.32 -16.12
N VAL A 151 -6.71 -4.58 -16.88
CA VAL A 151 -6.64 -4.79 -18.34
C VAL A 151 -6.12 -3.53 -19.05
N LYS A 152 -6.61 -2.33 -18.70
CA LYS A 152 -6.07 -1.05 -19.23
C LYS A 152 -4.57 -0.91 -18.95
N HIS A 153 -4.08 -1.38 -17.80
CA HIS A 153 -2.66 -1.30 -17.44
C HIS A 153 -1.83 -2.38 -18.15
N VAL A 154 -2.34 -3.62 -18.29
CA VAL A 154 -1.70 -4.69 -19.09
C VAL A 154 -1.43 -4.23 -20.53
N VAL A 155 -2.42 -3.61 -21.19
CA VAL A 155 -2.21 -3.09 -22.56
C VAL A 155 -1.13 -1.98 -22.56
N ARG A 156 -1.17 -1.04 -21.61
CA ARG A 156 -0.19 0.07 -21.53
C ARG A 156 1.25 -0.36 -21.27
N VAL A 157 1.49 -1.53 -20.66
CA VAL A 157 2.85 -2.10 -20.54
C VAL A 157 3.22 -2.94 -21.77
N SER A 158 2.26 -3.69 -22.34
CA SER A 158 2.50 -4.60 -23.48
C SER A 158 2.67 -3.86 -24.81
N ARG A 159 2.01 -2.70 -24.99
CA ARG A 159 2.01 -1.84 -26.18
C ARG A 159 3.39 -1.47 -26.71
N VAL A 160 4.37 -1.42 -25.81
CA VAL A 160 5.76 -1.12 -26.12
C VAL A 160 6.41 -2.20 -26.99
N TYR A 161 5.89 -3.44 -26.93
CA TYR A 161 6.40 -4.65 -27.57
C TYR A 161 5.53 -5.15 -28.72
N PHE A 162 4.54 -4.36 -29.19
CA PHE A 162 3.76 -4.72 -30.38
C PHE A 162 4.63 -4.66 -31.64
N SER A 163 4.32 -5.50 -32.65
CA SER A 163 5.02 -5.50 -33.94
C SER A 163 4.95 -4.13 -34.63
N GLU A 164 5.79 -3.91 -35.63
CA GLU A 164 5.79 -2.65 -36.38
C GLU A 164 4.46 -2.46 -37.14
N ASP A 165 4.01 -3.53 -37.79
CA ASP A 165 2.86 -3.52 -38.69
C ASP A 165 1.51 -3.53 -37.93
N SER A 166 1.55 -3.80 -36.62
CA SER A 166 0.41 -3.68 -35.69
C SER A 166 -0.29 -2.32 -35.77
N THR A 167 0.44 -1.22 -36.05
CA THR A 167 -0.18 0.11 -36.15
C THR A 167 -1.14 0.19 -37.33
N GLN A 168 -0.73 -0.33 -38.50
CA GLN A 168 -1.57 -0.32 -39.70
C GLN A 168 -2.79 -1.22 -39.50
N GLU A 169 -2.60 -2.43 -38.96
CA GLU A 169 -3.71 -3.34 -38.62
C GLU A 169 -4.76 -2.71 -37.69
N MET A 170 -4.33 -1.92 -36.70
CA MET A 170 -5.21 -1.21 -35.77
C MET A 170 -5.98 -0.08 -36.45
N LEU A 171 -5.33 0.66 -37.36
CA LEU A 171 -5.98 1.72 -38.12
C LEU A 171 -7.02 1.14 -39.08
N ASP A 172 -6.71 0.03 -39.77
CA ASP A 172 -7.65 -0.61 -40.68
C ASP A 172 -8.87 -1.22 -39.95
N GLU A 173 -8.70 -1.73 -38.72
CA GLU A 173 -9.81 -2.27 -37.92
C GLU A 173 -10.66 -1.18 -37.24
N TRP A 174 -10.10 0.01 -36.94
CA TRP A 174 -10.79 1.05 -36.14
C TRP A 174 -11.13 2.35 -36.87
N ARG A 175 -10.47 2.71 -37.99
CA ARG A 175 -10.89 3.84 -38.84
C ARG A 175 -12.36 3.74 -39.30
N PRO A 176 -12.91 2.56 -39.67
CA PRO A 176 -14.34 2.43 -40.02
C PRO A 176 -15.32 2.77 -38.88
N LEU A 177 -14.83 2.94 -37.63
CA LEU A 177 -15.63 3.36 -36.48
C LEU A 177 -15.57 4.88 -36.23
N MET A 178 -14.83 5.65 -37.03
CA MET A 178 -14.62 7.09 -36.85
C MET A 178 -15.74 7.96 -37.46
N CYS A 179 -17.01 7.56 -37.33
CA CYS A 179 -18.15 8.41 -37.68
C CYS A 179 -18.46 9.40 -36.53
N PRO A 180 -18.15 10.71 -36.65
CA PRO A 180 -18.22 11.65 -35.52
C PRO A 180 -19.64 11.89 -34.97
N TYR A 181 -20.67 11.44 -35.69
CA TYR A 181 -22.07 11.54 -35.29
C TYR A 181 -22.59 10.30 -34.52
N ASP A 182 -21.78 9.24 -34.41
CA ASP A 182 -22.17 7.97 -33.77
C ASP A 182 -21.31 7.65 -32.53
N VAL A 183 -21.89 6.89 -31.59
CA VAL A 183 -21.22 6.44 -30.36
C VAL A 183 -20.02 5.51 -30.64
N THR A 184 -19.91 4.97 -31.86
CA THR A 184 -18.72 4.21 -32.29
C THR A 184 -17.46 5.06 -32.37
N PHE A 185 -17.54 6.38 -32.58
CA PHE A 185 -16.36 7.26 -32.55
C PHE A 185 -15.67 7.25 -31.19
N GLY A 186 -16.44 7.32 -30.10
CA GLY A 186 -15.92 7.22 -28.73
C GLY A 186 -15.24 5.88 -28.45
N LYS A 187 -15.67 4.81 -29.12
CA LYS A 187 -15.05 3.49 -29.08
C LYS A 187 -13.76 3.41 -29.91
N ALA A 188 -13.71 4.04 -31.07
CA ALA A 188 -12.49 4.19 -31.87
C ALA A 188 -11.40 4.93 -31.06
N MET A 189 -11.74 6.12 -30.55
CA MET A 189 -10.82 6.94 -29.75
C MET A 189 -10.35 6.24 -28.47
N PHE A 190 -11.23 5.47 -27.80
CA PHE A 190 -10.84 4.64 -26.66
C PHE A 190 -9.77 3.62 -27.04
N PHE A 191 -9.96 2.86 -28.12
CA PHE A 191 -8.97 1.88 -28.57
C PHE A 191 -7.66 2.55 -28.99
N PHE A 192 -7.72 3.61 -29.80
CA PHE A 192 -6.51 4.35 -30.22
C PHE A 192 -5.69 4.85 -29.03
N SER A 193 -6.34 5.49 -28.04
CA SER A 193 -5.67 5.99 -26.83
C SER A 193 -4.97 4.91 -26.01
N LEU A 194 -5.46 3.67 -26.09
CA LEU A 194 -5.00 2.54 -25.30
C LEU A 194 -3.92 1.74 -26.04
N PHE A 195 -4.10 1.46 -27.33
CA PHE A 195 -3.32 0.50 -28.12
C PHE A 195 -2.28 1.09 -29.07
N LEU A 196 -2.45 2.30 -29.63
CA LEU A 196 -1.52 2.80 -30.66
C LEU A 196 -0.08 2.93 -30.09
N PRO A 197 0.93 2.33 -30.74
CA PRO A 197 2.33 2.49 -30.33
C PRO A 197 2.81 3.94 -30.47
N THR A 198 3.44 4.44 -29.41
CA THR A 198 3.98 5.83 -29.32
C THR A 198 5.45 5.85 -28.90
N THR A 199 6.16 4.72 -29.09
CA THR A 199 7.51 4.48 -28.56
C THR A 199 8.37 3.64 -29.51
N LEU A 200 8.18 3.80 -30.82
CA LEU A 200 9.10 3.26 -31.83
C LEU A 200 10.30 4.21 -32.00
N PRO A 201 11.47 3.72 -32.48
CA PRO A 201 12.60 4.57 -32.83
C PRO A 201 12.25 5.49 -34.02
N PRO A 202 12.95 6.63 -34.20
CA PRO A 202 12.67 7.60 -35.27
C PRO A 202 12.65 7.01 -36.67
N GLU A 203 13.58 6.08 -36.95
CA GLU A 203 13.68 5.26 -38.17
C GLU A 203 12.38 4.53 -38.54
N LYS A 204 11.48 4.32 -37.58
CA LYS A 204 10.25 3.53 -37.72
C LYS A 204 8.99 4.37 -37.39
N HIS A 205 9.11 5.70 -37.41
CA HIS A 205 7.97 6.62 -37.28
C HIS A 205 7.02 6.54 -38.48
N ASP A 206 7.52 6.20 -39.67
CA ASP A 206 6.71 5.97 -40.89
C ASP A 206 5.75 4.78 -40.74
N LYS A 207 6.10 3.78 -39.93
CA LYS A 207 5.22 2.64 -39.57
C LYS A 207 4.39 2.87 -38.29
N SER A 208 4.43 4.07 -37.71
CA SER A 208 3.75 4.35 -36.44
C SER A 208 3.08 5.71 -36.42
N ILE A 209 3.69 6.71 -35.78
CA ILE A 209 3.03 7.99 -35.45
C ILE A 209 2.57 8.73 -36.72
N LYS A 210 3.38 8.73 -37.78
CA LYS A 210 3.06 9.42 -39.05
C LYS A 210 1.85 8.82 -39.81
N LEU A 211 1.42 7.60 -39.47
CA LEU A 211 0.26 6.97 -40.13
C LEU A 211 -1.09 7.56 -39.67
N TRP A 212 -1.12 8.26 -38.54
CA TRP A 212 -2.37 8.68 -37.88
C TRP A 212 -2.33 10.03 -37.15
N PHE A 213 -1.15 10.58 -36.85
CA PHE A 213 -1.05 11.78 -36.02
C PHE A 213 -1.74 12.99 -36.66
N ASP A 214 -1.45 13.28 -37.93
CA ASP A 214 -2.01 14.43 -38.64
C ASP A 214 -3.52 14.27 -38.92
N GLU A 215 -3.99 13.04 -39.14
CA GLU A 215 -5.41 12.70 -39.25
C GLU A 215 -6.16 13.02 -37.95
N LEU A 216 -5.69 12.50 -36.81
CA LEU A 216 -6.33 12.73 -35.51
C LEU A 216 -6.17 14.18 -35.04
N LEU A 217 -5.07 14.85 -35.37
CA LEU A 217 -4.85 16.27 -35.05
C LEU A 217 -5.76 17.18 -35.89
N GLY A 218 -5.91 16.92 -37.19
CA GLY A 218 -6.84 17.63 -38.06
C GLY A 218 -8.31 17.46 -37.61
N ILE A 219 -8.69 16.24 -37.21
CA ILE A 219 -10.01 16.00 -36.59
C ILE A 219 -10.16 16.82 -35.31
N TRP A 220 -9.17 16.79 -34.40
CA TRP A 220 -9.19 17.56 -33.14
C TRP A 220 -9.32 19.08 -33.37
N GLN A 221 -8.61 19.63 -34.35
CA GLN A 221 -8.67 21.04 -34.74
C GLN A 221 -10.02 21.40 -35.41
N SER A 222 -10.64 20.46 -36.13
CA SER A 222 -11.95 20.65 -36.77
C SER A 222 -13.11 20.68 -35.78
N CYS A 223 -12.97 20.03 -34.62
CA CYS A 223 -13.98 20.05 -33.56
C CYS A 223 -14.01 21.43 -32.88
N THR A 224 -15.12 22.15 -33.04
CA THR A 224 -15.30 23.60 -32.77
C THR A 224 -15.19 24.07 -31.31
N ASN A 225 -14.68 23.23 -30.40
CA ASN A 225 -14.20 23.65 -29.09
C ASN A 225 -12.68 23.97 -29.08
N SER A 226 -11.95 23.66 -30.15
CA SER A 226 -10.61 24.19 -30.40
C SER A 226 -10.72 25.60 -30.98
N SER A 227 -10.03 26.59 -30.39
CA SER A 227 -10.02 27.96 -30.89
C SER A 227 -8.79 28.21 -31.76
N ARG A 228 -9.00 28.90 -32.89
CA ARG A 228 -8.27 28.70 -34.16
C ARG A 228 -7.02 29.60 -34.33
N TRP A 229 -6.27 29.88 -33.27
CA TRP A 229 -5.36 31.04 -33.19
C TRP A 229 -3.85 30.75 -33.02
N GLU A 230 -3.39 29.50 -33.12
CA GLU A 230 -1.95 29.16 -33.10
C GLU A 230 -1.43 28.80 -34.51
N GLU A 231 -0.80 29.78 -35.19
CA GLU A 231 0.11 29.52 -36.31
C GLU A 231 1.51 29.11 -35.80
N HIS A 232 2.27 28.40 -36.64
CA HIS A 232 3.49 27.70 -36.22
C HIS A 232 4.72 28.61 -36.01
N HIS A 233 5.10 28.84 -34.75
CA HIS A 233 6.46 29.24 -34.38
C HIS A 233 7.01 28.35 -33.25
N SER A 234 8.24 27.83 -33.45
CA SER A 234 8.81 26.74 -32.66
C SER A 234 9.29 27.10 -31.25
N SER A 235 9.32 28.39 -30.87
CA SER A 235 9.58 28.85 -29.50
C SER A 235 8.32 28.97 -28.63
N ALA A 236 7.13 28.91 -29.23
CA ALA A 236 5.93 29.51 -28.63
C ALA A 236 5.35 28.78 -27.41
N THR A 237 5.77 27.56 -27.06
CA THR A 237 5.16 26.81 -25.95
C THR A 237 5.35 27.49 -24.60
N GLN A 238 6.54 28.07 -24.34
CA GLN A 238 6.77 28.81 -23.09
C GLN A 238 5.96 30.10 -23.05
N ASP A 239 5.75 30.78 -24.18
CA ASP A 239 4.86 31.94 -24.25
C ASP A 239 3.39 31.58 -24.02
N HIS A 240 2.94 30.40 -24.45
CA HIS A 240 1.60 29.92 -24.15
C HIS A 240 1.44 29.52 -22.68
N LEU A 241 2.49 29.02 -22.02
CA LEU A 241 2.51 28.88 -20.55
C LEU A 241 2.47 30.25 -19.85
N ASN A 242 3.26 31.23 -20.31
CA ASN A 242 3.24 32.61 -19.79
C ASN A 242 1.84 33.25 -19.89
N LYS A 243 1.18 33.12 -21.04
CA LYS A 243 -0.21 33.57 -21.25
C LYS A 243 -1.20 32.82 -20.34
N LEU A 244 -1.06 31.50 -20.24
CA LEU A 244 -1.93 30.64 -19.42
C LEU A 244 -1.85 30.98 -17.93
N PHE A 245 -0.66 31.10 -17.36
CA PHE A 245 -0.51 31.40 -15.93
C PHE A 245 -0.97 32.81 -15.57
N ARG A 246 -0.74 33.82 -16.44
CA ARG A 246 -1.34 35.16 -16.29
C ARG A 246 -2.88 35.11 -16.33
N ALA A 247 -3.47 34.33 -17.24
CA ALA A 247 -4.93 34.17 -17.31
C ALA A 247 -5.53 33.40 -16.11
N LEU A 248 -4.75 32.51 -15.48
CA LEU A 248 -5.16 31.73 -14.31
C LEU A 248 -4.84 32.39 -12.96
N GLU A 249 -4.02 33.44 -12.92
CA GLU A 249 -3.47 34.04 -11.69
C GLU A 249 -4.56 34.41 -10.68
N SER A 250 -5.64 35.04 -11.15
CA SER A 250 -6.80 35.41 -10.32
C SER A 250 -7.52 34.18 -9.71
N PHE A 251 -7.48 33.01 -10.36
CA PHE A 251 -8.06 31.76 -9.86
C PHE A 251 -7.17 31.02 -8.84
N TYR A 252 -5.90 31.42 -8.71
CA TYR A 252 -5.00 30.94 -7.66
C TYR A 252 -5.04 31.79 -6.38
N HIS A 253 -5.63 32.99 -6.43
CA HIS A 253 -5.75 33.86 -5.27
C HIS A 253 -6.64 33.23 -4.16
N PRO A 254 -6.23 33.24 -2.86
CA PRO A 254 -6.93 32.54 -1.76
C PRO A 254 -8.43 32.84 -1.60
N SER A 255 -8.86 34.06 -1.93
CA SER A 255 -10.27 34.47 -1.90
C SER A 255 -11.12 33.78 -2.96
N ASN A 256 -10.55 33.49 -4.13
CA ASN A 256 -11.25 33.05 -5.34
C ASN A 256 -11.32 31.52 -5.38
N ASN A 257 -11.95 30.94 -4.35
CA ASN A 257 -12.03 29.50 -4.17
C ASN A 257 -13.34 28.94 -4.74
N GLY A 258 -13.27 27.85 -5.50
CA GLY A 258 -14.45 27.28 -6.17
C GLY A 258 -14.25 25.86 -6.71
N ARG A 259 -15.20 25.39 -7.52
CA ARG A 259 -15.21 24.02 -8.10
C ARG A 259 -14.00 23.71 -8.99
N TYR A 260 -13.27 24.73 -9.43
CA TYR A 260 -12.03 24.63 -10.20
C TYR A 260 -10.77 24.43 -9.32
N THR A 261 -10.76 24.87 -8.06
CA THR A 261 -9.53 24.92 -7.21
C THR A 261 -8.78 23.59 -7.22
N GLY A 262 -9.45 22.47 -6.89
CA GLY A 262 -8.81 21.15 -6.81
C GLY A 262 -8.29 20.61 -8.14
N LYS A 263 -8.71 21.16 -9.29
CA LYS A 263 -8.11 20.86 -10.60
C LYS A 263 -6.88 21.75 -10.86
N LEU A 264 -6.98 23.05 -10.56
CA LEU A 264 -5.89 24.01 -10.75
C LEU A 264 -4.70 23.76 -9.83
N GLN A 265 -4.93 23.42 -8.56
CA GLN A 265 -3.87 23.02 -7.61
C GLN A 265 -3.18 21.73 -8.06
N ARG A 266 -3.96 20.75 -8.51
CA ARG A 266 -3.42 19.50 -9.05
C ARG A 266 -2.66 19.69 -10.37
N PHE A 267 -3.01 20.67 -11.20
CA PHE A 267 -2.22 21.06 -12.37
C PHE A 267 -0.90 21.71 -11.93
N LEU A 268 -0.97 22.69 -11.04
CA LEU A 268 0.16 23.43 -10.45
C LEU A 268 1.20 22.51 -9.81
N TYR A 269 0.77 21.46 -9.10
CA TYR A 269 1.65 20.44 -8.54
C TYR A 269 2.25 19.49 -9.59
N ASN A 270 1.48 19.05 -10.59
CA ASN A 270 1.97 18.05 -11.53
C ASN A 270 2.83 18.63 -12.66
N LEU A 271 2.65 19.88 -13.11
CA LEU A 271 3.44 20.45 -14.20
C LEU A 271 4.96 20.53 -13.86
N PRO A 272 5.42 21.11 -12.74
CA PRO A 272 6.82 21.08 -12.33
C PRO A 272 7.36 19.66 -12.08
N LYS A 273 6.50 18.75 -11.63
CA LYS A 273 6.84 17.35 -11.36
C LYS A 273 7.09 16.53 -12.63
N GLU A 274 6.31 16.75 -13.69
CA GLU A 274 6.60 16.16 -15.00
C GLU A 274 7.83 16.83 -15.64
N MET A 275 8.05 18.13 -15.41
CA MET A 275 9.27 18.83 -15.83
C MET A 275 10.54 18.23 -15.20
N ILE A 276 10.54 17.91 -13.90
CA ILE A 276 11.67 17.17 -13.30
C ILE A 276 11.86 15.79 -13.94
N LYS A 277 10.80 15.07 -14.33
CA LYS A 277 10.99 13.78 -15.03
C LYS A 277 11.64 13.95 -16.40
N ARG A 278 11.31 15.03 -17.13
CA ARG A 278 12.00 15.41 -18.38
C ARG A 278 13.48 15.69 -18.10
N LEU A 279 13.78 16.59 -17.17
CA LEU A 279 15.16 16.91 -16.77
C LEU A 279 15.95 15.70 -16.25
N HIS A 280 15.32 14.79 -15.51
CA HIS A 280 15.96 13.55 -15.06
C HIS A 280 16.25 12.57 -16.20
N ARG A 281 15.46 12.59 -17.29
CA ARG A 281 15.75 11.82 -18.52
C ARG A 281 16.88 12.45 -19.33
N GLU A 282 16.95 13.78 -19.35
CA GLU A 282 17.95 14.56 -20.12
C GLU A 282 19.32 14.63 -19.42
N LYS A 283 19.36 15.00 -18.13
CA LYS A 283 20.59 15.17 -17.33
C LYS A 283 21.10 13.86 -16.70
N PHE A 284 20.24 12.86 -16.48
CA PHE A 284 20.61 11.55 -15.91
C PHE A 284 20.12 10.36 -16.77
N PRO A 285 20.56 10.30 -18.05
CA PRO A 285 20.21 9.20 -18.95
C PRO A 285 20.72 7.88 -18.39
N LYS A 286 19.89 6.85 -18.48
CA LYS A 286 20.24 5.47 -18.09
C LYS A 286 20.62 4.72 -19.35
N LYS A 287 21.60 3.81 -19.24
CA LYS A 287 21.81 2.78 -20.26
C LYS A 287 20.49 2.02 -20.43
N SER A 288 19.85 2.23 -21.57
CA SER A 288 18.50 1.82 -21.93
C SER A 288 18.42 1.77 -23.46
N TRP A 289 17.50 0.98 -23.99
CA TRP A 289 17.20 0.93 -25.43
C TRP A 289 16.14 1.98 -25.83
N GLU A 290 15.48 2.61 -24.86
CA GLU A 290 14.51 3.70 -25.12
C GLU A 290 15.20 4.88 -25.82
N THR A 291 14.58 5.42 -26.89
CA THR A 291 15.13 6.52 -27.71
C THR A 291 15.65 7.67 -26.84
N PRO A 292 16.90 8.15 -27.04
CA PRO A 292 17.41 9.34 -26.36
C PRO A 292 16.67 10.60 -26.82
N ILE A 293 16.84 11.70 -26.08
CA ILE A 293 16.38 13.03 -26.49
C ILE A 293 17.56 13.69 -27.22
N PRO A 294 17.39 14.15 -28.49
CA PRO A 294 18.44 14.87 -29.22
C PRO A 294 18.87 16.13 -28.47
N GLU A 295 20.15 16.52 -28.60
CA GLU A 295 20.71 17.66 -27.88
C GLU A 295 19.93 18.96 -28.14
N GLU A 296 19.48 19.17 -29.39
CA GLU A 296 18.67 20.33 -29.84
C GLU A 296 17.30 20.47 -29.15
N PHE A 297 16.81 19.41 -28.48
CA PHE A 297 15.53 19.39 -27.76
C PHE A 297 15.69 19.20 -26.24
N LYS A 298 16.92 19.31 -25.70
CA LYS A 298 17.16 19.36 -24.26
C LYS A 298 16.95 20.76 -23.72
N LEU A 299 16.53 20.85 -22.46
CA LEU A 299 16.27 22.14 -21.80
C LEU A 299 17.57 22.87 -21.45
N THR A 300 17.70 24.08 -21.97
CA THR A 300 18.72 25.06 -21.59
C THR A 300 18.43 25.65 -20.20
N ASP A 301 19.42 26.29 -19.57
CA ASP A 301 19.25 26.84 -18.22
C ASP A 301 18.38 28.12 -18.19
N ASP A 302 18.34 28.85 -19.30
CA ASP A 302 17.49 30.04 -19.49
C ASP A 302 16.01 29.65 -19.64
N GLU A 303 15.70 28.60 -20.42
CA GLU A 303 14.35 28.03 -20.50
C GLU A 303 13.85 27.55 -19.12
N LEU A 304 14.73 26.98 -18.30
CA LEU A 304 14.39 26.55 -16.94
C LEU A 304 14.15 27.73 -16.01
N THR A 305 14.90 28.81 -16.16
CA THR A 305 14.66 30.07 -15.44
C THR A 305 13.28 30.61 -15.81
N SER A 306 12.99 30.77 -17.12
CA SER A 306 11.70 31.25 -17.62
C SER A 306 10.52 30.37 -17.19
N PHE A 307 10.67 29.04 -17.21
CA PHE A 307 9.66 28.10 -16.72
C PHE A 307 9.34 28.27 -15.22
N VAL A 308 10.37 28.51 -14.40
CA VAL A 308 10.19 28.71 -12.95
C VAL A 308 9.56 30.08 -12.67
N GLU A 309 10.02 31.14 -13.34
CA GLU A 309 9.44 32.50 -13.21
C GLU A 309 7.98 32.57 -13.64
N CYS A 310 7.62 31.90 -14.74
CA CYS A 310 6.24 31.76 -15.23
C CYS A 310 5.27 31.24 -14.16
N ILE A 311 5.71 30.25 -13.39
CA ILE A 311 4.87 29.49 -12.45
C ILE A 311 4.93 30.06 -11.03
N LYS A 312 6.04 30.73 -10.66
CA LYS A 312 6.30 31.28 -9.33
C LYS A 312 5.15 32.15 -8.77
N PRO A 313 4.54 33.12 -9.49
CA PRO A 313 3.44 33.93 -8.96
C PRO A 313 2.23 33.09 -8.54
N ALA A 314 1.77 32.19 -9.41
CA ALA A 314 0.63 31.32 -9.15
C ALA A 314 0.87 30.37 -7.97
N VAL A 315 2.11 29.87 -7.80
CA VAL A 315 2.49 29.07 -6.63
C VAL A 315 2.52 29.89 -5.35
N MET A 316 3.07 31.10 -5.39
CA MET A 316 3.14 32.00 -4.23
C MET A 316 1.76 32.50 -3.75
N LEU A 317 0.78 32.59 -4.64
CA LEU A 317 -0.63 32.78 -4.27
C LEU A 317 -1.25 31.50 -3.68
N ALA A 318 -0.96 30.34 -4.28
CA ALA A 318 -1.49 29.05 -3.87
C ALA A 318 -1.01 28.57 -2.48
N VAL A 319 0.11 29.08 -1.96
CA VAL A 319 0.57 28.80 -0.58
C VAL A 319 -0.54 29.03 0.44
N PHE A 320 -1.27 30.16 0.33
CA PHE A 320 -2.28 30.57 1.32
C PHE A 320 -3.70 30.07 0.98
N ASN A 321 -3.82 29.03 0.16
CA ASN A 321 -5.11 28.50 -0.25
C ASN A 321 -5.89 27.92 0.95
N LYS A 322 -7.15 28.35 1.11
CA LYS A 322 -8.11 27.90 2.14
C LYS A 322 -8.36 26.38 2.18
N THR A 323 -7.96 25.65 1.14
CA THR A 323 -8.02 24.17 1.07
C THR A 323 -6.75 23.46 1.55
N GLY A 324 -5.72 24.20 1.96
CA GLY A 324 -4.44 23.71 2.46
C GLY A 324 -3.28 23.88 1.46
N SER A 325 -2.06 24.02 1.98
CA SER A 325 -0.87 24.36 1.18
C SER A 325 -0.16 23.17 0.51
N PHE A 326 -0.64 21.93 0.67
CA PHE A 326 0.10 20.72 0.28
C PHE A 326 0.47 20.61 -1.22
N ASP A 327 -0.43 20.96 -2.14
CA ASP A 327 -0.12 20.95 -3.58
C ASP A 327 0.90 22.04 -3.94
N ALA A 328 0.80 23.22 -3.32
CA ALA A 328 1.73 24.34 -3.51
C ALA A 328 3.12 24.04 -2.91
N ALA A 329 3.18 23.48 -1.70
CA ALA A 329 4.41 23.00 -1.06
C ALA A 329 5.08 21.91 -1.91
N GLY A 330 4.30 20.98 -2.47
CA GLY A 330 4.76 19.99 -3.43
C GLY A 330 5.22 20.58 -4.76
N ALA A 331 4.67 21.71 -5.20
CA ALA A 331 5.13 22.45 -6.38
C ALA A 331 6.48 23.16 -6.09
N LEU A 332 6.59 23.87 -4.97
CA LEU A 332 7.83 24.53 -4.50
C LEU A 332 8.98 23.54 -4.33
N GLN A 333 8.72 22.35 -3.79
CA GLN A 333 9.69 21.25 -3.72
C GLN A 333 10.24 20.87 -5.11
N ASN A 334 9.42 20.90 -6.16
CA ASN A 334 9.91 20.63 -7.51
C ASN A 334 10.65 21.86 -8.09
N LEU A 335 10.10 23.06 -7.95
CA LEU A 335 10.70 24.27 -8.54
C LEU A 335 12.08 24.61 -7.92
N SER A 336 12.24 24.42 -6.61
CA SER A 336 13.53 24.60 -5.91
C SER A 336 14.58 23.52 -6.24
N LEU A 337 14.18 22.36 -6.79
CA LEU A 337 15.10 21.39 -7.39
C LEU A 337 15.49 21.75 -8.84
N ILE A 338 14.92 22.81 -9.42
CA ILE A 338 15.25 23.32 -10.76
C ILE A 338 16.06 24.64 -10.64
N LYS A 339 15.52 25.62 -9.89
CA LYS A 339 16.12 26.94 -9.64
C LYS A 339 15.83 27.38 -8.19
N PRO A 340 16.69 27.04 -7.20
CA PRO A 340 16.50 27.41 -5.80
C PRO A 340 16.72 28.91 -5.56
N ASP A 341 17.69 29.51 -6.23
CA ASP A 341 17.95 30.95 -6.37
C ASP A 341 16.67 31.77 -6.65
N VAL A 342 15.87 31.35 -7.62
CA VAL A 342 14.64 32.06 -8.02
C VAL A 342 13.49 31.83 -7.02
N VAL A 343 13.47 30.71 -6.30
CA VAL A 343 12.32 30.24 -5.51
C VAL A 343 12.44 30.52 -4.02
N LEU A 344 13.62 30.28 -3.43
CA LEU A 344 13.82 30.29 -1.99
C LEU A 344 13.70 31.69 -1.36
N PRO A 345 14.30 32.78 -1.88
CA PRO A 345 14.22 34.10 -1.26
C PRO A 345 12.76 34.54 -1.03
N THR A 346 11.94 34.54 -2.09
CA THR A 346 10.53 34.95 -2.03
C THR A 346 9.66 34.05 -1.15
N LEU A 347 10.09 32.82 -0.85
CA LEU A 347 9.42 31.96 0.13
C LEU A 347 9.86 32.27 1.56
N LEU A 348 11.14 32.55 1.77
CA LEU A 348 11.71 32.95 3.06
C LEU A 348 11.17 34.32 3.50
N ASP A 349 11.11 35.30 2.59
CA ASP A 349 10.48 36.61 2.82
C ASP A 349 9.06 36.46 3.39
N LYS A 350 8.26 35.57 2.78
CA LYS A 350 6.90 35.27 3.23
C LYS A 350 6.85 34.57 4.58
N LEU A 351 7.82 33.69 4.88
CA LEU A 351 7.89 33.05 6.20
C LEU A 351 8.29 34.06 7.29
N TYR A 352 9.27 34.94 7.05
CA TYR A 352 9.66 35.96 8.02
C TYR A 352 8.54 36.98 8.29
N VAL A 353 7.79 37.39 7.25
CA VAL A 353 6.56 38.19 7.44
C VAL A 353 5.53 37.42 8.27
N ALA A 354 5.25 36.15 7.93
CA ALA A 354 4.26 35.34 8.64
C ALA A 354 4.65 35.01 10.09
N LEU A 355 5.95 34.97 10.41
CA LEU A 355 6.49 34.83 11.77
C LEU A 355 6.31 36.12 12.59
N ALA A 356 6.37 37.30 11.95
CA ALA A 356 6.16 38.58 12.62
C ALA A 356 4.66 38.90 12.88
N THR A 357 3.74 38.31 12.10
CA THR A 357 2.30 38.59 12.19
C THR A 357 1.56 37.67 13.17
N LEU A 358 1.26 38.16 14.37
CA LEU A 358 0.39 37.46 15.33
C LEU A 358 -1.09 37.37 14.91
N THR A 359 -1.53 38.20 13.95
CA THR A 359 -2.93 38.30 13.49
C THR A 359 -3.33 37.28 12.43
N GLU A 360 -2.37 36.65 11.74
CA GLU A 360 -2.64 35.79 10.57
C GLU A 360 -2.00 34.39 10.69
N PRO A 361 -2.32 33.58 11.73
CA PRO A 361 -1.66 32.29 12.01
C PRO A 361 -1.80 31.24 10.89
N HIS A 362 -2.78 31.41 9.99
CA HIS A 362 -2.92 30.59 8.80
C HIS A 362 -1.76 30.77 7.79
N GLN A 363 -1.12 31.95 7.77
CA GLN A 363 0.04 32.22 6.93
C GLN A 363 1.29 31.50 7.45
N LEU A 364 1.50 31.50 8.77
CA LEU A 364 2.64 30.82 9.41
C LEU A 364 2.60 29.31 9.18
N THR A 365 1.44 28.69 9.42
CA THR A 365 1.26 27.25 9.17
C THR A 365 1.38 26.87 7.69
N ALA A 366 0.88 27.71 6.78
CA ALA A 366 1.02 27.51 5.34
C ALA A 366 2.47 27.62 4.85
N THR A 367 3.21 28.65 5.29
CA THR A 367 4.60 28.89 4.90
C THR A 367 5.57 27.88 5.52
N LEU A 368 5.43 27.54 6.80
CA LEU A 368 6.26 26.50 7.44
C LEU A 368 6.16 25.14 6.72
N ASN A 369 4.97 24.72 6.29
CA ASN A 369 4.80 23.49 5.50
C ASN A 369 5.52 23.57 4.14
N CYS A 370 5.50 24.76 3.51
CA CYS A 370 6.22 25.00 2.26
C CYS A 370 7.73 25.00 2.46
N VAL A 371 8.26 25.66 3.50
CA VAL A 371 9.71 25.67 3.78
C VAL A 371 10.20 24.29 4.23
N THR A 372 9.43 23.54 5.03
CA THR A 372 9.68 22.12 5.32
C THR A 372 9.83 21.30 4.04
N SER A 373 8.97 21.55 3.04
CA SER A 373 8.99 20.84 1.76
C SER A 373 10.17 21.22 0.84
N VAL A 374 10.83 22.36 1.06
CA VAL A 374 12.06 22.77 0.36
C VAL A 374 13.32 22.70 1.24
N ALA A 375 13.24 22.18 2.46
CA ALA A 375 14.36 22.12 3.40
C ALA A 375 15.62 21.45 2.80
N ARG A 376 15.44 20.41 1.98
CA ARG A 376 16.56 19.78 1.26
C ARG A 376 17.26 20.72 0.27
N ALA A 377 16.54 21.66 -0.36
CA ALA A 377 17.15 22.66 -1.24
C ALA A 377 17.88 23.75 -0.45
N LEU A 378 17.36 24.13 0.72
CA LEU A 378 17.94 25.17 1.60
C LEU A 378 19.31 24.79 2.21
N VAL A 379 19.55 23.49 2.44
CA VAL A 379 20.73 22.95 3.15
C VAL A 379 21.87 22.51 2.19
N ARG A 380 21.62 22.45 0.87
CA ARG A 380 22.56 21.87 -0.12
C ARG A 380 23.95 22.53 -0.11
N PRO A 381 25.01 21.77 -0.47
CA PRO A 381 26.37 22.28 -0.62
C PRO A 381 26.68 22.80 -2.05
N ASP A 382 25.70 22.85 -2.97
CA ASP A 382 25.95 23.41 -4.30
C ASP A 382 25.82 24.93 -4.32
N ALA A 383 26.60 25.59 -5.19
CA ALA A 383 26.68 27.04 -5.32
C ALA A 383 25.42 27.70 -5.90
N SER A 384 24.27 27.03 -5.85
CA SER A 384 23.00 27.48 -6.41
C SER A 384 22.29 28.51 -5.52
N TYR A 385 22.35 28.35 -4.18
CA TYR A 385 21.90 29.34 -3.21
C TYR A 385 22.65 29.20 -1.86
N PRO A 386 23.95 29.57 -1.79
CA PRO A 386 24.78 29.37 -0.58
C PRO A 386 24.18 30.02 0.68
N ALA A 387 23.61 31.22 0.52
CA ALA A 387 22.94 31.97 1.59
C ALA A 387 21.82 31.19 2.30
N GLY A 388 21.23 30.17 1.65
CA GLY A 388 20.19 29.31 2.23
C GLY A 388 20.57 28.71 3.59
N ARG A 389 21.83 28.31 3.74
CA ARG A 389 22.37 27.67 4.95
C ARG A 389 22.26 28.54 6.19
N ARG A 390 22.40 29.86 6.05
CA ARG A 390 22.37 30.81 7.19
C ARG A 390 20.98 30.94 7.80
N HIS A 391 19.94 30.86 6.98
CA HIS A 391 18.55 30.88 7.46
C HIS A 391 18.18 29.64 8.30
N VAL A 392 18.91 28.53 8.14
CA VAL A 392 18.56 27.23 8.74
C VAL A 392 18.51 27.31 10.27
N LEU A 393 19.53 27.89 10.90
CA LEU A 393 19.63 27.95 12.37
C LEU A 393 18.58 28.88 12.98
N THR A 394 18.35 30.05 12.38
CA THR A 394 17.27 30.97 12.79
C THR A 394 15.89 30.34 12.65
N LEU A 395 15.65 29.57 11.58
CA LEU A 395 14.37 28.90 11.37
C LEU A 395 14.18 27.66 12.26
N LEU A 396 15.26 26.99 12.68
CA LEU A 396 15.19 25.89 13.65
C LEU A 396 14.69 26.39 15.02
N GLN A 397 15.16 27.56 15.48
CA GLN A 397 14.71 28.21 16.72
C GLN A 397 13.22 28.62 16.69
N LEU A 398 12.63 28.78 15.50
CA LEU A 398 11.25 29.24 15.28
C LEU A 398 10.34 28.17 14.65
N GLY A 399 10.83 26.92 14.58
CA GLY A 399 10.20 25.83 13.85
C GLY A 399 9.20 25.01 14.67
N THR A 400 8.27 24.34 13.99
CA THR A 400 7.44 23.28 14.60
C THR A 400 8.13 21.91 14.49
N PHE A 401 7.72 20.93 15.30
CA PHE A 401 8.28 19.56 15.34
C PHE A 401 8.56 18.95 13.95
N MET A 402 7.62 19.08 13.00
CA MET A 402 7.79 18.53 11.65
C MET A 402 8.88 19.26 10.84
N PHE A 403 9.01 20.57 10.99
CA PHE A 403 10.09 21.35 10.38
C PHE A 403 11.44 20.98 11.01
N ILE A 404 11.53 21.03 12.35
CA ILE A 404 12.74 20.71 13.11
C ILE A 404 13.24 19.31 12.75
N SER A 405 12.39 18.28 12.88
CA SER A 405 12.77 16.91 12.56
C SER A 405 13.23 16.76 11.09
N THR A 406 12.59 17.44 10.15
CA THR A 406 12.97 17.40 8.72
C THR A 406 14.33 18.04 8.46
N VAL A 407 14.60 19.20 9.06
CA VAL A 407 15.84 19.97 8.86
C VAL A 407 17.01 19.33 9.61
N VAL A 408 16.80 18.87 10.85
CA VAL A 408 17.80 18.14 11.62
C VAL A 408 18.20 16.84 10.92
N CYS A 409 17.28 16.11 10.28
CA CYS A 409 17.63 14.96 9.43
C CYS A 409 18.50 15.30 8.19
N LEU A 410 18.76 16.59 7.93
CA LEU A 410 19.65 17.08 6.89
C LEU A 410 20.92 17.77 7.46
N VAL A 411 20.98 18.03 8.78
CA VAL A 411 22.00 18.88 9.42
C VAL A 411 22.56 18.18 10.67
N PRO A 412 23.84 17.76 10.67
CA PRO A 412 24.50 17.30 11.89
C PRO A 412 24.53 18.42 12.95
N VAL A 413 24.08 18.09 14.16
CA VAL A 413 23.97 19.02 15.31
C VAL A 413 25.27 18.94 16.12
N VAL A 414 26.35 19.41 15.51
CA VAL A 414 27.69 19.41 16.11
C VAL A 414 28.13 20.85 16.31
N ASP A 415 28.44 21.22 17.56
CA ASP A 415 29.14 22.47 17.83
C ASP A 415 30.54 22.38 17.23
N CYS A 416 30.77 23.16 16.19
CA CYS A 416 32.02 23.26 15.47
C CYS A 416 32.76 24.58 15.76
N SER A 417 32.20 25.47 16.59
CA SER A 417 32.68 26.86 16.77
C SER A 417 34.15 26.96 17.17
N GLU A 418 34.68 25.98 17.90
CA GLU A 418 36.10 25.80 18.26
C GLU A 418 37.04 25.63 17.05
N ALA A 419 36.54 25.32 15.85
CA ALA A 419 37.35 25.10 14.65
C ALA A 419 37.76 26.39 13.90
N VAL A 420 37.15 27.53 14.23
CA VAL A 420 37.38 28.81 13.54
C VAL A 420 38.80 29.32 13.81
N GLY A 421 39.66 29.24 12.79
CA GLY A 421 41.10 29.57 12.87
C GLY A 421 42.04 28.37 12.92
N VAL A 422 41.50 27.14 13.00
CA VAL A 422 42.28 25.88 12.95
C VAL A 422 42.29 25.26 11.53
N VAL A 423 41.27 25.55 10.73
CA VAL A 423 41.07 25.02 9.37
C VAL A 423 40.89 26.17 8.37
N GLU A 424 41.37 26.02 7.14
CA GLU A 424 41.02 26.93 6.05
C GLU A 424 39.53 26.76 5.68
N MET A 425 38.75 27.83 5.85
CA MET A 425 37.30 27.85 5.67
C MET A 425 36.90 29.15 4.96
N THR A 426 35.85 29.12 4.15
CA THR A 426 35.26 30.34 3.57
C THR A 426 34.61 31.20 4.65
N GLU A 427 34.42 32.51 4.40
CA GLU A 427 33.74 33.39 5.36
C GLU A 427 32.29 32.94 5.65
N GLU A 428 31.60 32.38 4.65
CA GLU A 428 30.25 31.81 4.83
C GLU A 428 30.25 30.57 5.74
N GLU A 429 31.28 29.72 5.63
CA GLU A 429 31.47 28.57 6.52
C GLU A 429 31.87 29.01 7.92
N LYS A 430 32.68 30.07 8.10
CA LYS A 430 33.02 30.62 9.43
C LYS A 430 31.78 31.18 10.14
N GLU A 431 30.96 31.96 9.44
CA GLU A 431 29.69 32.49 9.98
C GLU A 431 28.76 31.34 10.42
N LEU A 432 28.63 30.30 9.59
CA LEU A 432 27.84 29.11 9.91
C LEU A 432 28.41 28.32 11.11
N CYS A 433 29.73 28.21 11.19
CA CYS A 433 30.47 27.48 12.23
C CYS A 433 30.33 28.16 13.60
N LEU A 434 30.42 29.49 13.67
CA LEU A 434 30.16 30.23 14.91
C LEU A 434 28.69 30.08 15.37
N ALA A 435 27.75 30.01 14.42
CA ALA A 435 26.34 29.87 14.73
C ALA A 435 25.96 28.48 15.30
N THR A 436 26.77 27.43 15.13
CA THR A 436 26.48 26.10 15.72
C THR A 436 26.50 26.09 17.24
N ALA A 437 27.18 27.04 17.89
CA ALA A 437 27.16 27.18 19.35
C ALA A 437 25.74 27.44 19.90
N GLN A 438 24.81 27.95 19.08
CA GLN A 438 23.42 28.20 19.48
C GLN A 438 22.55 26.92 19.58
N CYS A 439 23.08 25.75 19.23
CA CYS A 439 22.33 24.49 19.29
C CYS A 439 21.94 24.06 20.72
N PHE A 440 22.62 24.54 21.76
CA PHE A 440 22.24 24.27 23.16
C PHE A 440 20.91 24.93 23.55
N VAL A 441 20.74 26.23 23.24
CA VAL A 441 19.51 27.01 23.52
C VAL A 441 18.26 26.39 22.88
N MET A 442 18.43 25.66 21.78
CA MET A 442 17.35 24.98 21.09
C MET A 442 16.75 23.81 21.89
N ILE A 443 17.55 23.16 22.74
CA ILE A 443 17.08 22.09 23.63
C ILE A 443 16.29 22.69 24.79
N GLU A 444 16.79 23.80 25.36
CA GLU A 444 16.15 24.52 26.47
C GLU A 444 14.78 25.11 26.08
N ASN A 445 14.69 25.66 24.87
CA ASN A 445 13.43 26.15 24.27
C ASN A 445 12.48 25.04 23.82
N SER A 446 12.88 23.76 23.87
CA SER A 446 12.02 22.60 23.61
C SER A 446 11.31 22.08 24.88
N SER A 447 11.24 22.90 25.93
CA SER A 447 10.74 22.54 27.25
C SER A 447 9.22 22.33 27.31
N PHE A 448 8.80 21.46 28.25
CA PHE A 448 7.49 20.80 28.29
C PHE A 448 6.35 21.63 28.90
N GLU A 449 6.31 22.94 28.65
CA GLU A 449 5.34 23.81 29.31
C GLU A 449 3.93 23.70 28.67
N ASN A 450 3.03 23.05 29.42
CA ASN A 450 1.57 22.96 29.22
C ASN A 450 1.05 22.09 28.05
N THR A 451 1.12 20.77 28.19
CA THR A 451 0.46 19.80 27.28
C THR A 451 -0.99 19.41 27.66
N SER A 452 -1.56 19.91 28.76
CA SER A 452 -2.87 19.44 29.29
C SER A 452 -4.08 20.34 29.02
N GLU A 453 -3.93 21.49 28.35
CA GLU A 453 -5.00 22.48 28.16
C GLU A 453 -5.78 22.36 26.83
N LEU A 454 -5.94 21.13 26.31
CA LEU A 454 -6.85 20.86 25.20
C LEU A 454 -8.30 20.85 25.70
N ASP A 455 -8.93 22.04 25.60
CA ASP A 455 -10.22 22.40 26.19
C ASP A 455 -11.26 21.27 26.18
N SER A 456 -11.60 20.83 27.40
CA SER A 456 -12.40 19.63 27.65
C SER A 456 -13.82 19.68 27.11
N THR A 457 -14.31 20.89 26.77
CA THR A 457 -15.72 21.20 26.52
C THR A 457 -16.19 20.89 25.09
N THR A 458 -15.29 20.90 24.11
CA THR A 458 -15.66 20.86 22.67
C THR A 458 -15.31 19.57 21.93
N MET A 459 -14.36 18.76 22.42
CA MET A 459 -13.84 17.59 21.69
C MET A 459 -14.18 16.25 22.35
N LYS A 460 -14.53 15.22 21.55
CA LYS A 460 -14.75 13.85 22.04
C LYS A 460 -13.44 13.21 22.53
N ALA A 461 -13.52 12.37 23.56
CA ALA A 461 -12.36 11.71 24.17
C ALA A 461 -11.50 10.94 23.16
N ASP A 462 -12.10 10.15 22.26
CA ASP A 462 -11.38 9.39 21.23
C ASP A 462 -10.58 10.29 20.27
N GLN A 463 -11.07 11.51 20.02
CA GLN A 463 -10.39 12.48 19.15
C GLN A 463 -9.23 13.17 19.88
N ARG A 464 -9.39 13.48 21.17
CA ARG A 464 -8.34 13.99 22.04
C ARG A 464 -7.18 13.00 22.18
N HIS A 465 -7.46 11.76 22.57
CA HIS A 465 -6.44 10.69 22.69
C HIS A 465 -5.71 10.42 21.36
N SER A 466 -6.38 10.59 20.21
CA SER A 466 -5.75 10.48 18.88
C SER A 466 -4.80 11.63 18.58
N LEU A 467 -5.16 12.86 18.95
CA LEU A 467 -4.32 14.07 18.79
C LEU A 467 -3.13 14.05 19.75
N GLU A 468 -3.37 13.77 21.03
CA GLU A 468 -2.35 13.61 22.09
C GLU A 468 -1.32 12.55 21.69
N GLY A 469 -1.77 11.38 21.21
CA GLY A 469 -0.88 10.33 20.71
C GLY A 469 -0.05 10.74 19.48
N MET A 470 -0.61 11.55 18.57
CA MET A 470 0.16 12.11 17.44
C MET A 470 1.18 13.16 17.90
N MET A 471 0.84 14.00 18.88
CA MET A 471 1.77 14.97 19.46
C MET A 471 2.94 14.25 20.15
N GLY A 472 2.67 13.20 20.94
CA GLY A 472 3.71 12.40 21.59
C GLY A 472 4.66 11.71 20.61
N MET A 473 4.13 11.09 19.55
CA MET A 473 4.96 10.55 18.47
C MET A 473 5.77 11.65 17.76
N GLY A 474 5.20 12.84 17.55
CA GLY A 474 5.87 13.98 16.94
C GLY A 474 7.05 14.49 17.78
N VAL A 475 6.85 14.68 19.08
CA VAL A 475 7.90 15.11 20.02
C VAL A 475 9.01 14.06 20.11
N ALA A 476 8.67 12.80 20.38
CA ALA A 476 9.66 11.73 20.51
C ALA A 476 10.45 11.52 19.20
N SER A 477 9.82 11.63 18.03
CA SER A 477 10.51 11.56 16.73
C SER A 477 11.40 12.78 16.45
N THR A 478 11.03 13.96 16.94
CA THR A 478 11.84 15.18 16.78
C THR A 478 13.06 15.13 17.69
N PHE A 479 12.85 14.77 18.95
CA PHE A 479 13.91 14.59 19.94
C PHE A 479 14.88 13.47 19.54
N HIS A 480 14.39 12.33 19.04
CA HIS A 480 15.24 11.28 18.48
C HIS A 480 16.07 11.78 17.29
N ALA A 481 15.48 12.57 16.39
CA ALA A 481 16.22 13.13 15.25
C ALA A 481 17.34 14.09 15.71
N ILE A 482 17.08 14.93 16.72
CA ILE A 482 18.10 15.80 17.34
C ILE A 482 19.23 14.95 17.91
N LEU A 483 18.92 14.03 18.83
CA LEU A 483 19.94 13.23 19.50
C LEU A 483 20.75 12.33 18.54
N MET A 484 20.11 11.78 17.50
CA MET A 484 20.78 11.01 16.43
C MET A 484 21.73 11.84 15.56
N GLN A 485 21.70 13.17 15.65
CA GLN A 485 22.57 14.09 14.93
C GLN A 485 23.47 14.92 15.87
N SER A 486 23.23 14.87 17.18
CA SER A 486 24.01 15.58 18.20
C SER A 486 25.42 15.03 18.36
N SER A 487 26.39 15.93 18.54
CA SER A 487 27.70 15.56 19.12
C SER A 487 27.54 15.02 20.56
N PRO A 488 28.44 14.17 21.07
CA PRO A 488 28.41 13.71 22.46
C PRO A 488 28.39 14.80 23.53
N LYS A 489 29.02 15.97 23.29
CA LYS A 489 28.93 17.14 24.19
C LYS A 489 27.47 17.59 24.34
N ILE A 490 26.79 17.83 23.21
CA ILE A 490 25.38 18.27 23.14
C ILE A 490 24.43 17.17 23.61
N PHE A 491 24.68 15.93 23.20
CA PHE A 491 23.90 14.76 23.59
C PHE A 491 23.91 14.53 25.10
N GLN A 492 25.07 14.67 25.75
CA GLN A 492 25.17 14.55 27.21
C GLN A 492 24.39 15.64 27.93
N SER A 493 24.54 16.90 27.50
CA SER A 493 23.77 18.02 28.10
C SER A 493 22.26 17.83 27.93
N ALA A 494 21.81 17.37 26.76
CA ALA A 494 20.40 17.03 26.53
C ALA A 494 19.90 15.85 27.40
N LEU A 495 20.77 14.87 27.66
CA LEU A 495 20.48 13.74 28.53
C LEU A 495 20.40 14.17 30.01
N GLU A 496 21.33 14.99 30.47
CA GLU A 496 21.34 15.56 31.83
C GLU A 496 20.09 16.41 32.08
N GLN A 497 19.69 17.27 31.13
CA GLN A 497 18.45 18.05 31.22
C GLN A 497 17.21 17.15 31.22
N LEU A 498 17.15 16.12 30.37
CA LEU A 498 16.04 15.15 30.36
C LEU A 498 15.97 14.36 31.67
N PHE A 499 17.10 13.88 32.18
CA PHE A 499 17.18 13.14 33.44
C PHE A 499 16.76 14.03 34.61
N ALA A 500 17.28 15.25 34.72
CA ALA A 500 16.88 16.20 35.76
C ALA A 500 15.39 16.55 35.66
N PHE A 501 14.83 16.70 34.46
CA PHE A 501 13.38 16.91 34.27
C PHE A 501 12.56 15.70 34.73
N CYS A 502 12.92 14.49 34.31
CA CYS A 502 12.21 13.26 34.66
C CYS A 502 12.38 12.86 36.14
N SER A 503 13.50 13.18 36.78
CA SER A 503 13.74 12.88 38.19
C SER A 503 13.07 13.89 39.12
N ASN A 504 13.03 15.17 38.76
CA ASN A 504 12.51 16.26 39.61
C ASN A 504 11.02 16.60 39.38
N LYS A 505 10.34 15.99 38.40
CA LYS A 505 8.90 16.21 38.13
C LYS A 505 8.14 14.90 37.98
N VAL A 506 7.21 14.64 38.90
CA VAL A 506 6.23 13.55 38.77
C VAL A 506 5.22 13.91 37.68
N LEU A 507 5.11 13.06 36.65
CA LEU A 507 4.20 13.24 35.51
C LEU A 507 3.02 12.27 35.58
N GLU A 508 1.87 12.67 35.04
CA GLU A 508 0.74 11.73 34.88
C GLU A 508 1.05 10.71 33.78
N THR A 509 0.62 9.45 33.97
CA THR A 509 1.16 8.30 33.23
C THR A 509 0.64 8.13 31.79
N LYS A 510 -0.46 8.78 31.40
CA LYS A 510 -1.19 8.48 30.15
C LYS A 510 -0.70 9.27 28.96
N VAL A 511 -0.44 10.57 29.12
CA VAL A 511 0.01 11.48 28.06
C VAL A 511 1.40 12.01 28.39
N ALA A 512 1.56 12.85 29.41
CA ALA A 512 2.82 13.53 29.72
C ALA A 512 3.95 12.54 30.03
N GLY A 513 3.69 11.59 30.94
CA GLY A 513 4.62 10.51 31.27
C GLY A 513 4.87 9.57 30.09
N LYS A 514 3.88 9.36 29.19
CA LYS A 514 4.14 8.56 27.98
C LYS A 514 5.04 9.29 26.98
N MET A 515 4.85 10.59 26.79
CA MET A 515 5.70 11.43 25.94
C MET A 515 7.15 11.44 26.45
N ALA A 516 7.35 11.69 27.74
CA ALA A 516 8.69 11.70 28.34
C ALA A 516 9.34 10.29 28.35
N SER A 517 8.59 9.22 28.63
CA SER A 517 9.05 7.83 28.49
C SER A 517 9.49 7.51 27.04
N ASP A 518 8.74 7.97 26.05
CA ASP A 518 9.08 7.81 24.64
C ASP A 518 10.33 8.62 24.22
N MET A 519 10.63 9.72 24.91
CA MET A 519 11.88 10.49 24.79
C MET A 519 13.07 9.84 25.50
N CYS A 520 12.90 9.30 26.71
CA CYS A 520 13.95 8.52 27.39
C CYS A 520 14.39 7.33 26.53
N ARG A 521 13.45 6.66 25.85
CA ARG A 521 13.78 5.64 24.84
C ARG A 521 14.53 6.22 23.63
N ALA A 522 14.13 7.40 23.15
CA ALA A 522 14.80 8.07 22.03
C ALA A 522 16.26 8.41 22.35
N ALA A 523 16.56 8.77 23.61
CA ALA A 523 17.92 8.97 24.12
C ALA A 523 18.67 7.65 24.31
N ALA A 524 18.09 6.67 24.99
CA ALA A 524 18.72 5.37 25.25
C ALA A 524 19.16 4.62 23.97
N ARG A 525 18.44 4.82 22.85
CA ARG A 525 18.82 4.29 21.52
C ARG A 525 20.09 4.91 20.90
N VAL A 526 20.57 6.02 21.45
CA VAL A 526 21.80 6.72 21.06
C VAL A 526 22.87 6.57 22.15
N MET A 527 22.47 6.24 23.38
CA MET A 527 23.29 6.24 24.59
C MET A 527 24.15 4.97 24.79
N GLU A 528 24.76 4.44 23.74
CA GLU A 528 26.00 3.64 23.92
C GLU A 528 27.12 4.65 24.22
N GLY A 529 27.02 5.33 25.40
CA GLY A 529 27.53 6.68 25.59
C GLY A 529 27.87 7.20 27.00
N MET A 530 27.03 7.11 28.05
CA MET A 530 27.14 8.05 29.20
C MET A 530 26.70 7.51 30.58
N SER A 531 27.65 7.11 31.45
CA SER A 531 27.38 6.69 32.85
C SER A 531 27.65 7.80 33.87
N GLN A 532 26.65 8.17 34.70
CA GLN A 532 26.74 8.08 36.17
C GLN A 532 25.38 8.33 36.89
N GLU A 533 25.38 8.05 38.21
CA GLU A 533 24.27 7.70 39.15
C GLU A 533 23.31 8.89 39.50
N GLU A 534 22.26 8.80 40.35
CA GLU A 534 21.99 7.94 41.52
C GLU A 534 20.47 7.75 41.87
N GLU A 535 20.15 7.36 43.12
CA GLU A 535 18.90 6.73 43.63
C GLU A 535 17.62 7.59 43.67
N VAL A 536 16.44 6.91 43.68
CA VAL A 536 15.12 7.49 44.07
C VAL A 536 14.14 6.41 44.60
N ASP A 537 13.25 6.77 45.55
CA ASP A 537 12.10 5.98 46.03
C ASP A 537 10.76 6.72 45.77
N ASP A 538 9.60 6.05 45.94
CA ASP A 538 8.25 6.37 45.41
C ASP A 538 8.17 6.48 43.86
N GLN A 539 9.30 6.71 43.22
CA GLN A 539 9.59 6.75 41.78
C GLN A 539 9.22 5.46 41.02
N LEU A 540 8.86 4.37 41.70
CA LEU A 540 8.86 3.00 41.15
C LEU A 540 8.00 2.82 39.89
N LEU A 541 6.76 3.30 39.88
CA LEU A 541 5.85 3.18 38.72
C LEU A 541 6.36 3.96 37.49
N TRP A 542 7.05 5.07 37.74
CA TRP A 542 7.63 5.95 36.73
C TRP A 542 8.94 5.38 36.18
N ASN A 543 9.84 4.93 37.06
CA ASN A 543 11.07 4.23 36.71
C ASN A 543 10.80 2.92 35.96
N LEU A 544 9.76 2.15 36.31
CA LEU A 544 9.35 0.96 35.56
C LEU A 544 8.87 1.32 34.14
N GLN A 545 8.14 2.42 33.97
CA GLN A 545 7.71 2.91 32.65
C GLN A 545 8.91 3.37 31.80
N ILE A 546 9.92 4.00 32.38
CA ILE A 546 11.18 4.32 31.70
C ILE A 546 11.96 3.04 31.36
N LEU A 547 12.23 2.17 32.34
CA LEU A 547 13.01 0.94 32.18
C LEU A 547 12.42 0.01 31.12
N SER A 548 11.09 -0.15 31.08
CA SER A 548 10.39 -0.99 30.09
C SER A 548 10.61 -0.57 28.64
N GLU A 549 10.95 0.70 28.40
CA GLU A 549 11.24 1.25 27.07
C GLU A 549 12.76 1.36 26.83
N VAL A 550 13.58 1.57 27.86
CA VAL A 550 15.07 1.59 27.80
C VAL A 550 15.65 0.20 27.52
N VAL A 551 15.09 -0.87 28.11
CA VAL A 551 15.55 -2.27 27.92
C VAL A 551 15.36 -2.77 26.47
N ARG A 552 14.67 -2.00 25.61
CA ARG A 552 14.52 -2.26 24.17
C ARG A 552 15.72 -1.75 23.33
N SER A 553 16.93 -1.86 23.87
CA SER A 553 18.20 -1.40 23.30
C SER A 553 19.26 -2.52 23.30
N SER A 554 20.44 -2.28 22.72
CA SER A 554 21.50 -3.28 22.47
C SER A 554 22.51 -3.46 23.62
N GLY A 555 23.20 -4.61 23.61
CA GLY A 555 24.32 -4.90 24.51
C GLY A 555 23.91 -5.04 25.97
N VAL A 556 22.75 -5.62 26.25
CA VAL A 556 22.14 -5.74 27.58
C VAL A 556 22.94 -6.68 28.51
N LEU A 557 23.85 -7.49 27.96
CA LEU A 557 24.51 -8.62 28.61
C LEU A 557 25.42 -8.26 29.81
N GLU A 558 26.15 -7.13 29.75
CA GLU A 558 27.09 -6.69 30.81
C GLU A 558 26.41 -6.48 32.18
N TYR A 559 25.09 -6.36 32.18
CA TYR A 559 24.27 -6.11 33.35
C TYR A 559 23.46 -7.33 33.79
N LYS A 560 23.72 -8.53 33.21
CA LYS A 560 22.93 -9.77 33.39
C LYS A 560 22.44 -10.02 34.82
N GLU A 561 23.37 -10.17 35.77
CA GLU A 561 23.02 -10.58 37.15
C GLU A 561 22.23 -9.48 37.85
N LYS A 562 22.61 -8.22 37.62
CA LYS A 562 21.87 -7.06 38.10
C LYS A 562 20.46 -7.06 37.49
N LEU A 563 20.29 -7.24 36.19
CA LEU A 563 19.00 -7.25 35.49
C LEU A 563 18.03 -8.31 36.01
N VAL A 564 18.49 -9.52 36.34
CA VAL A 564 17.65 -10.57 36.95
C VAL A 564 17.25 -10.18 38.38
N ALA A 565 18.17 -9.56 39.15
CA ALA A 565 17.86 -8.98 40.46
C ALA A 565 16.93 -7.75 40.36
N VAL A 566 16.86 -7.09 39.20
CA VAL A 566 16.17 -5.81 39.00
C VAL A 566 14.87 -5.89 38.22
N ILE A 567 14.60 -6.97 37.51
CA ILE A 567 13.22 -7.38 37.22
C ILE A 567 12.49 -7.73 38.56
N LYS A 568 13.22 -7.69 39.69
CA LYS A 568 12.71 -7.62 41.07
C LYS A 568 13.02 -6.29 41.82
N ALA A 569 13.66 -5.26 41.22
CA ALA A 569 14.14 -4.04 41.93
C ALA A 569 14.48 -2.71 41.13
N THR A 570 14.58 -2.66 39.78
CA THR A 570 14.91 -1.45 38.91
C THR A 570 16.42 -1.00 38.78
N ILE A 571 16.94 -0.68 37.54
CA ILE A 571 18.40 -0.47 37.18
C ILE A 571 18.78 0.93 36.65
N HIS A 572 20.08 1.24 36.78
CA HIS A 572 20.89 2.30 36.13
C HIS A 572 22.31 1.67 35.80
N LEU A 573 23.25 2.01 34.86
CA LEU A 573 23.54 2.98 33.76
C LEU A 573 24.62 2.39 32.78
N LYS A 574 24.98 3.06 31.65
CA LYS A 574 25.92 2.58 30.58
C LYS A 574 26.86 3.68 29.97
N CYS A 575 28.05 3.34 29.43
CA CYS A 575 29.15 4.29 29.10
C CYS A 575 29.63 4.40 27.60
N LYS A 576 30.66 5.25 27.34
CA LYS A 576 31.17 5.92 26.09
C LYS A 576 31.55 5.03 24.88
N GLU A 577 31.71 5.49 23.61
CA GLU A 577 32.18 6.80 23.07
C GLU A 577 31.92 7.00 21.53
N ALA A 578 31.91 8.24 20.99
CA ALA A 578 32.37 8.61 19.60
C ALA A 578 32.07 10.08 19.15
N ALA A 579 33.07 10.86 18.69
CA ALA A 579 32.88 12.16 18.00
C ALA A 579 34.02 12.51 17.02
N THR A 580 33.76 12.95 15.77
CA THR A 580 34.78 13.62 14.92
C THR A 580 34.33 14.28 13.61
N LEU A 581 33.11 14.06 13.09
CA LEU A 581 32.70 14.53 11.75
C LEU A 581 31.38 15.32 11.82
N GLY A 582 31.43 16.65 11.67
CA GLY A 582 30.27 17.54 11.86
C GLY A 582 30.08 18.64 10.80
N ALA A 583 31.14 19.39 10.45
CA ALA A 583 30.96 20.64 9.70
C ALA A 583 30.54 20.48 8.22
N THR A 584 31.02 19.45 7.52
CA THR A 584 31.02 19.41 6.04
C THR A 584 29.88 18.62 5.39
N ASP A 585 29.16 17.77 6.13
CA ASP A 585 28.23 16.76 5.58
C ASP A 585 26.77 17.22 5.40
N TRP A 586 26.50 18.52 5.55
CA TRP A 586 25.14 19.10 5.49
C TRP A 586 24.40 18.74 4.18
N GLY A 587 23.28 18.03 4.31
CA GLY A 587 22.35 17.65 3.23
C GLY A 587 22.79 16.48 2.34
N GLN A 588 23.97 15.90 2.56
CA GLN A 588 24.55 14.89 1.67
C GLN A 588 23.63 13.66 1.50
N PRO A 589 23.54 13.08 0.28
CA PRO A 589 22.92 11.77 0.11
C PRO A 589 23.85 10.70 0.69
N GLY A 590 23.32 9.79 1.50
CA GLY A 590 24.10 8.68 2.04
C GLY A 590 24.61 7.78 0.91
N ASP A 591 25.89 7.39 1.00
CA ASP A 591 26.46 6.45 0.05
C ASP A 591 25.70 5.11 0.10
N LEU A 592 25.36 4.59 -1.08
CA LEU A 592 24.59 3.38 -1.26
C LEU A 592 25.45 2.13 -1.39
N ASP A 593 26.76 2.29 -1.55
CA ASP A 593 27.72 1.19 -1.62
C ASP A 593 28.49 1.05 -0.28
N ASN A 594 28.74 2.15 0.46
CA ASN A 594 29.27 2.14 1.84
C ASN A 594 28.33 2.77 2.90
N LEU A 595 27.22 2.11 3.24
CA LEU A 595 26.32 2.56 4.32
C LEU A 595 26.88 2.36 5.74
N ASN A 596 27.85 1.45 5.91
CA ASN A 596 28.38 0.92 7.18
C ASN A 596 27.30 0.77 8.27
N ILE A 597 26.43 -0.23 8.14
CA ILE A 597 25.33 -0.47 9.09
C ILE A 597 25.81 -1.39 10.21
N GLN A 598 25.88 -0.86 11.43
CA GLN A 598 26.03 -1.65 12.65
C GLN A 598 24.72 -2.43 12.89
N TRP A 599 24.81 -3.76 12.87
CA TRP A 599 23.69 -4.64 13.19
C TRP A 599 23.89 -5.27 14.57
N HIS A 600 22.92 -5.08 15.45
CA HIS A 600 22.78 -5.97 16.59
C HIS A 600 22.23 -7.32 16.10
N ILE A 601 23.03 -8.37 16.23
CA ILE A 601 22.67 -9.77 15.96
C ILE A 601 22.78 -10.50 17.29
N PRO A 602 21.69 -11.10 17.83
CA PRO A 602 21.75 -11.76 19.13
C PRO A 602 22.82 -12.86 19.15
N ASN A 603 23.79 -12.73 20.06
CA ASN A 603 24.86 -13.71 20.24
C ASN A 603 24.36 -14.95 21.04
N GLU A 604 25.18 -15.98 21.21
CA GLU A 604 24.75 -17.19 21.94
C GLU A 604 24.52 -16.95 23.45
N GLU A 605 25.22 -15.99 24.05
CA GLU A 605 25.07 -15.62 25.46
C GLU A 605 23.77 -14.83 25.70
N GLU A 606 23.38 -13.97 24.76
CA GLU A 606 22.12 -13.25 24.74
C GLU A 606 20.94 -14.19 24.47
N LYS A 607 21.11 -15.22 23.62
CA LYS A 607 20.12 -16.30 23.47
C LYS A 607 20.00 -17.15 24.73
N LEU A 608 21.11 -17.46 25.40
CA LEU A 608 21.12 -18.19 26.66
C LEU A 608 20.47 -17.37 27.78
N LEU A 609 20.73 -16.06 27.86
CA LEU A 609 20.05 -15.14 28.78
C LEU A 609 18.56 -15.04 28.46
N ALA A 610 18.17 -14.94 27.19
CA ALA A 610 16.76 -14.96 26.79
C ALA A 610 16.08 -16.28 27.19
N LYS A 611 16.78 -17.41 27.09
CA LYS A 611 16.30 -18.70 27.61
C LYS A 611 16.17 -18.69 29.14
N GLU A 612 17.19 -18.22 29.86
CA GLU A 612 17.18 -18.14 31.33
C GLU A 612 16.05 -17.26 31.87
N LEU A 613 15.79 -16.13 31.21
CA LEU A 613 14.65 -15.25 31.51
C LEU A 613 13.31 -15.93 31.20
N LEU A 614 13.20 -16.66 30.09
CA LEU A 614 11.99 -17.45 29.81
C LEU A 614 11.81 -18.57 30.85
N ASP A 615 12.81 -19.41 31.12
CA ASP A 615 12.71 -20.48 32.11
C ASP A 615 12.38 -19.93 33.51
N THR A 616 12.87 -18.73 33.87
CA THR A 616 12.56 -18.04 35.12
C THR A 616 11.13 -17.46 35.19
N PHE A 617 10.67 -16.77 34.15
CA PHE A 617 9.42 -16.00 34.19
C PHE A 617 8.22 -16.67 33.48
N LEU A 618 8.46 -17.65 32.62
CA LEU A 618 7.41 -18.39 31.90
C LEU A 618 7.08 -19.72 32.58
N GLN A 619 8.06 -20.54 33.00
CA GLN A 619 7.76 -21.86 33.61
C GLN A 619 6.83 -21.78 34.84
N PRO A 620 7.02 -20.86 35.82
CA PRO A 620 6.14 -20.79 36.98
C PRO A 620 4.72 -20.39 36.56
N GLU A 621 4.61 -19.40 35.67
CA GLU A 621 3.32 -18.92 35.18
C GLU A 621 2.61 -19.95 34.30
N LEU A 622 3.30 -20.89 33.63
CA LEU A 622 2.65 -22.03 32.96
C LEU A 622 2.07 -23.08 33.94
N THR A 623 2.40 -23.02 35.23
CA THR A 623 1.94 -23.97 36.26
C THR A 623 0.97 -23.40 37.29
N LYS A 624 0.89 -22.06 37.45
CA LYS A 624 0.07 -21.38 38.47
C LYS A 624 -1.41 -21.15 38.12
N VAL A 625 -1.83 -21.41 36.88
CA VAL A 625 -2.95 -20.71 36.19
C VAL A 625 -4.38 -21.04 36.68
N GLU A 626 -4.52 -21.65 37.85
CA GLU A 626 -5.81 -22.02 38.44
C GLU A 626 -6.31 -21.02 39.52
N LYS A 627 -5.48 -20.04 39.91
CA LYS A 627 -5.74 -19.09 41.01
C LYS A 627 -6.19 -17.69 40.56
N GLU A 628 -6.53 -16.85 41.54
CA GLU A 628 -7.17 -15.54 41.40
C GLU A 628 -6.34 -14.51 40.61
N GLU A 629 -5.01 -14.66 40.57
CA GLU A 629 -4.06 -13.79 39.85
C GLU A 629 -4.02 -14.02 38.32
N LEU A 630 -4.91 -14.87 37.78
CA LEU A 630 -4.95 -15.32 36.37
C LEU A 630 -4.63 -14.24 35.31
N GLN A 631 -5.18 -13.04 35.42
CA GLN A 631 -4.96 -11.97 34.44
C GLN A 631 -3.50 -11.46 34.44
N GLN A 632 -2.81 -11.51 35.58
CA GLN A 632 -1.39 -11.18 35.70
C GLN A 632 -0.52 -12.27 35.06
N CYS A 633 -0.80 -13.55 35.35
CA CYS A 633 -0.13 -14.69 34.70
C CYS A 633 -0.24 -14.60 33.16
N LEU A 634 -1.45 -14.33 32.64
CA LEU A 634 -1.70 -14.18 31.20
C LEU A 634 -0.99 -12.94 30.61
N ASN A 635 -0.85 -11.86 31.36
CA ASN A 635 -0.09 -10.68 30.91
C ASN A 635 1.42 -10.98 30.83
N ILE A 636 1.98 -11.73 31.79
CA ILE A 636 3.39 -12.17 31.76
C ILE A 636 3.62 -13.10 30.56
N ILE A 637 2.76 -14.11 30.36
CA ILE A 637 2.81 -15.03 29.20
C ILE A 637 2.75 -14.24 27.88
N ALA A 638 1.88 -13.23 27.77
CA ALA A 638 1.80 -12.36 26.60
C ALA A 638 3.07 -11.51 26.40
N GLY A 639 3.67 -11.00 27.48
CA GLY A 639 4.93 -10.27 27.43
C GLY A 639 6.11 -11.14 26.96
N CYS A 640 6.25 -12.34 27.52
CA CYS A 640 7.25 -13.33 27.08
C CYS A 640 7.07 -13.70 25.60
N LEU A 641 5.83 -13.95 25.15
CA LEU A 641 5.52 -14.25 23.75
C LEU A 641 5.81 -13.09 22.79
N LEU A 642 5.57 -11.85 23.21
CA LEU A 642 5.84 -10.64 22.42
C LEU A 642 7.35 -10.36 22.32
N GLY A 643 8.10 -10.52 23.42
CA GLY A 643 9.54 -10.26 23.47
C GLY A 643 10.38 -11.33 22.78
N ALA A 644 10.19 -12.60 23.13
CA ALA A 644 11.03 -13.70 22.64
C ALA A 644 10.55 -14.30 21.29
N ALA A 645 9.62 -13.63 20.61
CA ALA A 645 8.89 -14.14 19.46
C ALA A 645 9.77 -14.70 18.33
N ILE A 646 10.96 -14.13 18.10
CA ILE A 646 11.90 -14.55 17.04
C ILE A 646 12.76 -15.76 17.43
N LEU A 647 12.93 -16.04 18.73
CA LEU A 647 13.75 -17.16 19.24
C LEU A 647 12.92 -18.45 19.44
N LEU A 648 11.62 -18.30 19.69
CA LEU A 648 10.70 -19.41 19.93
C LEU A 648 10.38 -20.17 18.62
N PRO A 649 10.49 -21.51 18.58
CA PRO A 649 10.14 -22.30 17.40
C PRO A 649 8.63 -22.35 17.12
N ASP A 650 8.25 -22.24 15.84
CA ASP A 650 6.94 -22.70 15.35
C ASP A 650 6.77 -24.20 15.69
N TRP A 651 5.56 -24.66 16.04
CA TRP A 651 5.35 -26.05 16.45
C TRP A 651 5.41 -27.05 15.28
N ASP A 652 6.18 -28.12 15.44
CA ASP A 652 6.23 -29.22 14.48
C ASP A 652 5.11 -30.23 14.78
N ARG A 653 3.91 -29.93 14.27
CA ARG A 653 2.74 -30.80 14.28
C ARG A 653 2.35 -31.08 12.82
N PRO A 654 1.90 -32.30 12.47
CA PRO A 654 1.55 -32.62 11.08
C PRO A 654 0.45 -31.69 10.53
N PRO A 655 0.49 -31.34 9.23
CA PRO A 655 -0.59 -30.62 8.56
C PRO A 655 -1.93 -31.38 8.66
N LEU A 656 -3.04 -30.65 8.56
CA LEU A 656 -4.37 -31.25 8.46
C LEU A 656 -4.50 -32.00 7.13
N GLU A 657 -4.59 -33.33 7.21
CA GLU A 657 -4.93 -34.17 6.07
C GLU A 657 -6.37 -33.91 5.59
N ASN A 658 -6.61 -34.16 4.30
CA ASN A 658 -7.95 -34.20 3.68
C ASN A 658 -8.86 -32.97 3.89
N ILE A 659 -8.34 -31.74 3.68
CA ILE A 659 -9.17 -30.52 3.52
C ILE A 659 -9.93 -30.47 2.16
N GLY A 660 -10.32 -31.64 1.63
CA GLY A 660 -11.18 -31.81 0.44
C GLY A 660 -10.55 -31.65 -0.95
N LEU A 661 -9.31 -31.14 -1.08
CA LEU A 661 -8.70 -30.83 -2.37
C LEU A 661 -7.55 -31.79 -2.76
N LYS A 662 -7.71 -32.48 -3.90
CA LYS A 662 -6.65 -33.23 -4.58
C LYS A 662 -5.78 -32.27 -5.42
N THR A 663 -4.79 -31.63 -4.81
CA THR A 663 -3.81 -30.80 -5.55
C THR A 663 -2.77 -31.67 -6.25
N LEU A 664 -2.47 -31.41 -7.53
CA LEU A 664 -1.49 -32.17 -8.33
C LEU A 664 -0.07 -31.59 -8.19
N VAL A 665 0.04 -30.41 -7.58
CA VAL A 665 1.27 -29.65 -7.36
C VAL A 665 1.46 -29.36 -5.86
N SER A 666 2.70 -29.46 -5.38
CA SER A 666 3.04 -29.20 -3.97
C SER A 666 2.80 -27.74 -3.57
N ARG A 667 2.37 -27.52 -2.31
CA ARG A 667 2.13 -26.20 -1.70
C ARG A 667 2.92 -26.04 -0.38
N GLY A 668 4.24 -26.16 -0.44
CA GLY A 668 5.11 -26.02 0.73
C GLY A 668 5.37 -24.56 1.12
N ARG A 669 5.45 -24.27 2.43
CA ARG A 669 6.00 -22.99 2.92
C ARG A 669 7.51 -22.98 2.66
N PHE A 670 7.95 -22.09 1.78
CA PHE A 670 9.37 -21.75 1.66
C PHE A 670 9.80 -20.99 2.92
N ARG A 671 10.79 -21.51 3.66
CA ARG A 671 11.40 -20.83 4.82
C ARG A 671 12.56 -19.96 4.35
N ASN A 672 12.65 -18.73 4.86
CA ASN A 672 13.66 -17.74 4.43
C ASN A 672 14.73 -17.47 5.51
N SER A 673 15.90 -16.97 5.12
CA SER A 673 17.04 -16.77 6.05
C SER A 673 16.83 -15.71 7.15
N ALA A 674 15.71 -14.98 7.15
CA ALA A 674 15.36 -14.08 8.25
C ALA A 674 14.67 -14.83 9.41
N GLU A 675 14.23 -16.07 9.17
CA GLU A 675 13.92 -17.02 10.24
C GLU A 675 15.24 -17.43 10.90
N MET A 676 15.63 -16.73 11.97
CA MET A 676 16.73 -17.19 12.84
C MET A 676 16.45 -18.64 13.26
N ALA A 677 17.47 -19.49 13.24
CA ALA A 677 17.33 -20.87 13.74
C ALA A 677 16.83 -20.81 15.19
N PRO A 678 15.64 -21.37 15.51
CA PRO A 678 15.02 -21.20 16.81
C PRO A 678 15.77 -22.02 17.85
N ALA A 679 16.71 -21.36 18.54
CA ALA A 679 17.68 -21.98 19.44
C ALA A 679 17.11 -22.26 20.85
N VAL A 680 15.92 -21.77 21.16
CA VAL A 680 15.36 -21.78 22.52
C VAL A 680 14.05 -22.56 22.58
N SER A 681 14.13 -23.78 23.11
CA SER A 681 13.00 -24.52 23.65
C SER A 681 13.14 -24.74 25.15
N MET A 682 11.99 -24.91 25.81
CA MET A 682 11.82 -24.83 27.27
C MET A 682 11.73 -26.24 27.86
N GLY A 683 12.88 -26.82 28.17
CA GLY A 683 13.03 -28.27 28.32
C GLY A 683 13.00 -28.97 26.96
N GLU A 684 12.51 -30.21 26.93
CA GLU A 684 12.43 -31.04 25.70
C GLU A 684 11.23 -30.68 24.80
N GLU A 685 10.23 -29.97 25.32
CA GLU A 685 8.98 -29.67 24.60
C GLU A 685 8.98 -28.30 23.90
N ASN A 686 8.20 -28.18 22.82
CA ASN A 686 7.99 -26.91 22.10
C ASN A 686 7.15 -25.93 22.94
N SER A 687 7.73 -24.76 23.22
CA SER A 687 7.15 -23.77 24.12
C SER A 687 5.86 -23.13 23.58
N ARG A 688 5.80 -22.83 22.27
CA ARG A 688 4.57 -22.32 21.65
C ARG A 688 3.43 -23.34 21.78
N ALA A 689 3.72 -24.63 21.58
CA ALA A 689 2.73 -25.70 21.68
C ALA A 689 2.20 -25.83 23.13
N ARG A 690 3.10 -25.86 24.12
CA ARG A 690 2.71 -25.94 25.54
C ARG A 690 1.88 -24.74 26.00
N ILE A 691 2.18 -23.52 25.52
CA ILE A 691 1.33 -22.35 25.77
C ILE A 691 -0.03 -22.49 25.06
N ALA A 692 -0.06 -22.90 23.79
CA ALA A 692 -1.31 -23.10 23.05
C ALA A 692 -2.25 -24.14 23.70
N GLU A 693 -1.70 -25.25 24.17
CA GLU A 693 -2.44 -26.32 24.84
C GLU A 693 -2.94 -25.90 26.24
N LEU A 694 -2.20 -25.04 26.95
CA LEU A 694 -2.64 -24.38 28.18
C LEU A 694 -3.76 -23.37 27.91
N ILE A 695 -3.63 -22.54 26.88
CA ILE A 695 -4.63 -21.54 26.47
C ILE A 695 -5.92 -22.21 25.98
N HIS A 696 -5.84 -23.39 25.35
CA HIS A 696 -7.00 -24.23 25.05
C HIS A 696 -7.71 -24.72 26.32
N LYS A 697 -6.97 -25.21 27.33
CA LYS A 697 -7.54 -25.67 28.61
C LYS A 697 -8.25 -24.56 29.39
N LEU A 698 -7.80 -23.31 29.27
CA LEU A 698 -8.31 -22.15 30.01
C LEU A 698 -9.54 -21.46 29.34
N LEU A 699 -10.13 -22.08 28.32
CA LEU A 699 -11.13 -21.49 27.43
C LEU A 699 -12.27 -20.77 28.19
N GLY A 700 -12.36 -19.46 27.98
CA GLY A 700 -13.41 -18.60 28.53
C GLY A 700 -12.92 -17.53 29.52
N LYS A 701 -11.72 -17.67 30.10
CA LYS A 701 -11.13 -16.70 31.05
C LYS A 701 -9.98 -15.85 30.45
N ILE A 702 -9.88 -15.75 29.12
CA ILE A 702 -8.58 -15.49 28.44
C ILE A 702 -8.44 -14.08 27.84
N HIS A 703 -7.23 -13.54 27.96
CA HIS A 703 -6.75 -12.36 27.24
C HIS A 703 -6.47 -12.68 25.75
N LEU A 704 -7.35 -12.23 24.86
CA LEU A 704 -7.35 -12.57 23.41
C LEU A 704 -6.05 -12.26 22.65
N ILE A 705 -5.19 -11.38 23.16
CA ILE A 705 -3.89 -11.04 22.56
C ILE A 705 -2.99 -12.28 22.44
N ILE A 706 -3.10 -13.26 23.34
CA ILE A 706 -2.24 -14.47 23.30
C ILE A 706 -2.53 -15.32 22.05
N TYR A 707 -3.79 -15.39 21.59
CA TYR A 707 -4.13 -16.08 20.34
C TYR A 707 -3.52 -15.39 19.11
N ASP A 708 -3.53 -14.05 19.09
CA ASP A 708 -2.91 -13.25 18.03
C ASP A 708 -1.39 -13.46 18.01
N LEU A 709 -0.75 -13.42 19.17
CA LEU A 709 0.69 -13.65 19.31
C LEU A 709 1.11 -15.06 18.88
N LEU A 710 0.42 -16.11 19.34
CA LEU A 710 0.74 -17.50 18.99
C LEU A 710 0.56 -17.80 17.50
N MET A 711 -0.48 -17.24 16.86
CA MET A 711 -0.85 -17.56 15.48
C MET A 711 -0.16 -16.69 14.43
N LEU A 712 0.25 -15.46 14.79
CA LEU A 712 0.65 -14.43 13.82
C LEU A 712 1.98 -13.71 14.13
N HIS A 713 2.49 -13.75 15.36
CA HIS A 713 3.64 -12.94 15.78
C HIS A 713 4.94 -13.73 15.97
N VAL A 714 5.91 -13.50 15.07
CA VAL A 714 7.27 -14.08 15.15
C VAL A 714 8.29 -12.98 14.85
N GLY A 715 8.51 -12.08 15.82
CA GLY A 715 9.55 -11.04 15.78
C GLY A 715 9.08 -9.65 15.32
N GLY A 716 7.83 -9.48 14.88
CA GLY A 716 7.27 -8.18 14.51
C GLY A 716 5.75 -8.22 14.33
N GLN A 717 5.07 -7.07 14.45
CA GLN A 717 3.64 -6.96 14.17
C GLN A 717 3.39 -6.34 12.80
N ARG A 718 2.47 -6.92 12.03
CA ARG A 718 2.18 -6.48 10.66
C ARG A 718 1.56 -5.08 10.59
N ASP A 719 0.67 -4.73 11.54
CA ASP A 719 0.07 -3.40 11.60
C ASP A 719 1.12 -2.31 11.91
N GLU A 720 2.14 -2.62 12.71
CA GLU A 720 3.27 -1.74 13.01
C GLU A 720 4.18 -1.56 11.79
N PHE A 721 4.58 -2.67 11.14
CA PHE A 721 5.36 -2.65 9.90
C PHE A 721 4.65 -1.85 8.80
N ASP A 722 3.35 -2.08 8.57
CA ASP A 722 2.57 -1.32 7.60
C ASP A 722 2.49 0.17 7.98
N SER A 723 2.55 0.51 9.27
CA SER A 723 2.61 1.90 9.75
C SER A 723 3.97 2.55 9.48
N ARG A 724 5.07 1.89 9.86
CA ARG A 724 6.44 2.37 9.62
C ARG A 724 6.74 2.46 8.12
N TRP A 725 6.31 1.49 7.32
CA TRP A 725 6.40 1.53 5.86
C TRP A 725 5.63 2.71 5.24
N ARG A 726 4.44 3.05 5.76
CA ARG A 726 3.71 4.27 5.37
C ARG A 726 4.49 5.54 5.76
N SER A 727 5.03 5.59 6.98
CA SER A 727 5.81 6.73 7.48
C SER A 727 7.06 6.97 6.63
N ALA A 728 7.93 5.96 6.48
CA ALA A 728 9.12 5.98 5.64
C ALA A 728 8.80 6.35 4.18
N THR A 729 7.66 5.91 3.65
CA THR A 729 7.19 6.28 2.30
C THR A 729 6.82 7.76 2.21
N SER A 730 6.27 8.36 3.27
CA SER A 730 5.93 9.78 3.35
C SER A 730 7.16 10.66 3.56
N VAL A 731 8.02 10.35 4.54
CA VAL A 731 9.29 11.05 4.79
C VAL A 731 10.16 11.03 3.53
N LYS A 732 10.27 9.87 2.87
CA LYS A 732 10.91 9.75 1.55
C LYS A 732 10.32 10.72 0.53
N ARG A 733 9.00 10.89 0.42
CA ARG A 733 8.41 11.79 -0.59
C ARG A 733 8.69 13.27 -0.30
N ALA A 734 8.85 13.64 0.97
CA ALA A 734 9.25 14.98 1.40
C ALA A 734 10.74 15.25 1.14
N MET A 735 11.61 14.25 1.31
CA MET A 735 13.07 14.37 1.18
C MET A 735 13.64 13.87 -0.17
N GLU A 736 12.84 13.38 -1.11
CA GLU A 736 13.32 12.79 -2.36
C GLU A 736 13.81 13.85 -3.36
N ASP A 737 15.12 13.88 -3.61
CA ASP A 737 15.68 14.52 -4.80
C ASP A 737 15.24 13.75 -6.06
N ARG A 738 14.17 14.24 -6.68
CA ARG A 738 13.57 13.66 -7.89
C ARG A 738 14.42 13.89 -9.14
N LEU A 739 15.35 14.84 -9.12
CA LEU A 739 16.21 15.21 -10.24
C LEU A 739 17.50 14.37 -10.27
N ALA A 740 18.25 14.36 -9.18
CA ALA A 740 19.56 13.69 -9.09
C ALA A 740 19.45 12.15 -9.08
N GLY A 741 18.25 11.61 -8.80
CA GLY A 741 17.88 10.22 -9.09
C GLY A 741 17.44 9.38 -7.90
N LYS A 742 16.69 8.31 -8.21
CA LYS A 742 16.11 7.41 -7.22
C LYS A 742 17.17 6.82 -6.28
N LYS A 743 16.93 7.00 -4.98
CA LYS A 743 17.71 6.53 -3.83
C LYS A 743 18.89 7.42 -3.36
N LYS A 744 19.09 8.62 -3.92
CA LYS A 744 19.94 9.65 -3.28
C LYS A 744 19.18 10.27 -2.09
N HIS A 745 19.07 9.50 -1.01
CA HIS A 745 18.39 9.87 0.22
C HIS A 745 19.39 10.05 1.36
N VAL A 746 19.00 10.73 2.44
CA VAL A 746 19.82 10.82 3.67
C VAL A 746 20.11 9.44 4.26
N ARG A 747 21.29 9.26 4.87
CA ARG A 747 21.74 7.95 5.42
C ARG A 747 20.72 7.30 6.37
N PRO A 748 20.07 8.02 7.32
CA PRO A 748 19.07 7.40 8.21
C PRO A 748 17.89 6.75 7.46
N LEU A 749 17.38 7.38 6.40
CA LEU A 749 16.29 6.85 5.58
C LEU A 749 16.71 5.67 4.70
N LEU A 750 18.00 5.55 4.36
CA LEU A 750 18.54 4.36 3.71
C LEU A 750 18.66 3.20 4.70
N ILE A 751 19.11 3.45 5.93
CA ILE A 751 19.18 2.46 7.01
C ILE A 751 17.77 1.97 7.39
N GLU A 752 16.81 2.88 7.62
CA GLU A 752 15.41 2.52 7.88
C GLU A 752 14.85 1.66 6.73
N ARG A 753 15.17 2.00 5.47
CA ARG A 753 14.73 1.18 4.34
C ARG A 753 15.42 -0.20 4.28
N VAL A 754 16.64 -0.37 4.79
CA VAL A 754 17.24 -1.70 4.95
C VAL A 754 16.56 -2.47 6.09
N GLN A 755 16.28 -1.83 7.22
CA GLN A 755 15.53 -2.45 8.34
C GLN A 755 14.13 -2.91 7.90
N LEU A 756 13.41 -2.09 7.15
CA LEU A 756 12.13 -2.46 6.51
C LEU A 756 12.28 -3.57 5.45
N GLN A 757 13.49 -3.85 4.93
CA GLN A 757 13.74 -5.02 4.08
C GLN A 757 13.90 -6.29 4.92
N HIS A 758 14.52 -6.21 6.10
CA HIS A 758 14.60 -7.31 7.06
C HIS A 758 13.20 -7.69 7.58
N GLU A 759 12.45 -6.71 8.10
CA GLU A 759 11.10 -6.93 8.67
C GLU A 759 10.13 -7.53 7.63
N MET A 760 10.19 -7.07 6.38
CA MET A 760 9.39 -7.64 5.28
C MET A 760 9.72 -9.12 4.97
N ARG A 761 10.93 -9.60 5.29
CA ARG A 761 11.31 -11.02 5.16
C ARG A 761 10.79 -11.85 6.33
N VAL A 762 10.96 -11.35 7.56
CA VAL A 762 10.45 -11.99 8.79
C VAL A 762 8.92 -12.19 8.72
N LEU A 763 8.21 -11.22 8.11
CA LEU A 763 6.75 -11.23 7.99
C LEU A 763 6.20 -12.01 6.76
N ASP A 764 7.02 -12.60 5.86
CA ASP A 764 6.52 -13.34 4.68
C ASP A 764 6.03 -14.77 5.01
N ARG A 765 5.02 -14.86 5.87
CA ARG A 765 4.38 -16.12 6.33
C ARG A 765 3.21 -16.57 5.44
N VAL A 766 3.06 -15.99 4.25
CA VAL A 766 1.94 -16.23 3.33
C VAL A 766 1.88 -17.70 2.92
N SER A 767 0.70 -18.31 3.10
CA SER A 767 0.44 -19.74 2.88
C SER A 767 1.20 -20.67 3.82
N THR A 768 1.07 -20.42 5.11
CA THR A 768 1.38 -21.40 6.16
C THR A 768 0.31 -22.48 6.18
N GLN A 769 0.71 -23.75 6.30
CA GLN A 769 -0.21 -24.88 6.36
C GLN A 769 -0.87 -25.00 7.75
N LEU A 770 -2.18 -25.22 7.77
CA LEU A 770 -2.93 -25.50 9.00
C LEU A 770 -2.55 -26.90 9.55
N THR A 771 -2.31 -26.98 10.85
CA THR A 771 -2.04 -28.23 11.59
C THR A 771 -3.17 -28.53 12.58
N SER A 772 -3.16 -29.70 13.22
CA SER A 772 -4.13 -30.08 14.25
C SER A 772 -4.26 -29.03 15.37
N LEU A 773 -3.15 -28.58 15.93
CA LEU A 773 -3.14 -27.58 17.02
C LEU A 773 -3.58 -26.19 16.55
N HIS A 774 -3.20 -25.77 15.34
CA HIS A 774 -3.74 -24.54 14.75
C HIS A 774 -5.27 -24.60 14.62
N LYS A 775 -5.85 -25.74 14.22
CA LYS A 775 -7.32 -25.90 14.16
C LYS A 775 -7.98 -25.75 15.52
N VAL A 776 -7.45 -26.37 16.58
CA VAL A 776 -7.98 -26.24 17.94
C VAL A 776 -8.10 -24.77 18.36
N LEU A 777 -7.04 -23.98 18.13
CA LEU A 777 -7.03 -22.54 18.42
C LEU A 777 -8.01 -21.74 17.54
N LEU A 778 -8.27 -22.16 16.30
CA LEU A 778 -9.29 -21.53 15.44
C LEU A 778 -10.71 -21.87 15.87
N ASP A 779 -10.98 -23.11 16.29
CA ASP A 779 -12.27 -23.52 16.83
C ASP A 779 -12.57 -22.80 18.16
N ASP A 780 -11.54 -22.51 18.97
CA ASP A 780 -11.64 -21.68 20.18
C ASP A 780 -11.87 -20.20 19.89
N LEU A 781 -11.08 -19.61 18.97
CA LEU A 781 -11.31 -18.25 18.48
C LEU A 781 -12.71 -18.09 17.87
N PHE A 782 -13.25 -19.12 17.22
CA PHE A 782 -14.62 -19.11 16.71
C PHE A 782 -15.65 -19.09 17.84
N LYS A 783 -15.51 -19.93 18.88
CA LYS A 783 -16.37 -19.87 20.07
C LYS A 783 -16.37 -18.46 20.67
N LEU A 784 -15.20 -17.85 20.84
CA LEU A 784 -15.03 -16.48 21.34
C LEU A 784 -15.63 -15.42 20.37
N ALA A 785 -15.53 -15.62 19.06
CA ALA A 785 -16.18 -14.79 18.04
C ALA A 785 -17.71 -14.99 17.93
N THR A 786 -18.27 -15.96 18.66
CA THR A 786 -19.72 -16.17 18.84
C THR A 786 -20.21 -15.87 20.25
N THR A 787 -19.36 -15.41 21.17
CA THR A 787 -19.77 -15.18 22.58
C THR A 787 -20.79 -14.05 22.74
N VAL A 788 -21.48 -14.06 23.88
CA VAL A 788 -22.46 -13.03 24.29
C VAL A 788 -21.81 -11.66 24.55
N TYR A 789 -20.56 -11.66 25.04
CA TYR A 789 -19.80 -10.44 25.34
C TYR A 789 -19.31 -9.74 24.08
N THR A 790 -19.91 -8.59 23.76
CA THR A 790 -19.68 -7.88 22.48
C THR A 790 -18.21 -7.47 22.26
N GLU A 791 -17.48 -7.03 23.28
CA GLU A 791 -16.07 -6.65 23.11
C GLU A 791 -15.16 -7.84 22.78
N VAL A 792 -15.29 -8.93 23.55
CA VAL A 792 -14.52 -10.17 23.37
C VAL A 792 -14.77 -10.68 21.95
N ARG A 793 -16.03 -10.69 21.52
CA ARG A 793 -16.45 -11.05 20.17
C ARG A 793 -15.79 -10.19 19.09
N ILE A 794 -15.81 -8.85 19.20
CA ILE A 794 -15.21 -7.95 18.21
C ILE A 794 -13.69 -8.17 18.14
N LYS A 795 -13.03 -8.31 19.30
CA LYS A 795 -11.58 -8.58 19.39
C LYS A 795 -11.23 -9.93 18.73
N ALA A 796 -11.98 -11.00 19.02
CA ALA A 796 -11.78 -12.33 18.42
C ALA A 796 -12.03 -12.33 16.90
N GLN A 797 -13.05 -11.61 16.42
CA GLN A 797 -13.34 -11.45 14.99
C GLN A 797 -12.22 -10.72 14.24
N ARG A 798 -11.47 -9.80 14.88
CA ARG A 798 -10.25 -9.19 14.29
C ARG A 798 -9.12 -10.20 14.13
N VAL A 799 -8.86 -11.04 15.15
CA VAL A 799 -7.80 -12.07 15.09
C VAL A 799 -8.12 -13.09 13.98
N LEU A 800 -9.34 -13.64 13.96
CA LEU A 800 -9.82 -14.52 12.87
C LEU A 800 -9.67 -13.85 11.49
N SER A 801 -9.98 -12.57 11.37
CA SER A 801 -9.83 -11.81 10.13
C SER A 801 -8.37 -11.65 9.66
N SER A 802 -7.41 -11.75 10.59
CA SER A 802 -5.98 -11.64 10.30
C SER A 802 -5.39 -12.99 9.88
N CYS A 803 -5.82 -14.08 10.53
CA CYS A 803 -5.46 -15.46 10.16
C CYS A 803 -5.75 -15.82 8.69
N ILE A 804 -6.77 -15.20 8.08
CA ILE A 804 -7.13 -15.36 6.65
C ILE A 804 -5.95 -15.08 5.70
N ASP A 805 -5.06 -14.14 6.03
CA ASP A 805 -3.93 -13.77 5.15
C ASP A 805 -2.73 -14.72 5.28
N VAL A 806 -2.72 -15.58 6.32
CA VAL A 806 -1.58 -16.42 6.71
C VAL A 806 -1.83 -17.89 6.40
N PHE A 807 -3.02 -18.40 6.75
CA PHE A 807 -3.32 -19.83 6.69
C PHE A 807 -4.05 -20.25 5.41
N ASP A 808 -3.48 -21.23 4.71
CA ASP A 808 -4.12 -21.84 3.54
C ASP A 808 -5.44 -22.55 3.92
N TYR A 809 -6.46 -22.44 3.05
CA TYR A 809 -7.77 -23.08 3.18
C TYR A 809 -8.62 -22.71 4.42
N PHE A 810 -8.27 -21.63 5.15
CA PHE A 810 -8.96 -21.13 6.34
C PHE A 810 -10.50 -21.20 6.29
N ALA A 811 -11.10 -20.75 5.17
CA ALA A 811 -12.55 -20.77 4.99
C ALA A 811 -13.18 -22.18 5.02
N ARG A 812 -12.51 -23.21 4.49
CA ARG A 812 -13.01 -24.61 4.55
C ARG A 812 -13.05 -25.14 5.99
N THR A 813 -12.22 -24.60 6.88
CA THR A 813 -12.23 -24.96 8.31
C THR A 813 -13.31 -24.20 9.07
N LEU A 814 -13.42 -22.88 8.85
CA LEU A 814 -14.29 -22.00 9.65
C LEU A 814 -15.76 -21.99 9.21
N ILE A 815 -16.07 -22.31 7.95
CA ILE A 815 -17.45 -22.22 7.44
C ILE A 815 -18.39 -23.28 8.07
N PRO A 816 -18.07 -24.58 8.13
CA PRO A 816 -18.98 -25.56 8.76
C PRO A 816 -19.45 -25.21 10.19
N PRO A 817 -18.59 -24.79 11.14
CA PRO A 817 -19.05 -24.33 12.46
C PRO A 817 -19.75 -22.95 12.41
N THR A 818 -19.44 -22.09 11.43
CA THR A 818 -20.21 -20.86 11.18
C THR A 818 -21.65 -21.17 10.75
N LEU A 819 -21.86 -22.20 9.92
CA LEU A 819 -23.19 -22.57 9.41
C LEU A 819 -24.05 -23.27 10.46
N SER A 820 -23.48 -24.07 11.37
CA SER A 820 -24.25 -24.67 12.47
C SER A 820 -24.79 -23.60 13.43
N LYS A 821 -24.04 -22.52 13.67
CA LYS A 821 -24.49 -21.36 14.46
C LYS A 821 -25.40 -20.38 13.71
N LEU A 822 -25.70 -20.62 12.43
CA LEU A 822 -26.65 -19.83 11.63
C LEU A 822 -28.04 -20.50 11.47
N GLN A 823 -28.30 -21.59 12.19
CA GLN A 823 -29.59 -22.26 12.20
C GLN A 823 -30.60 -21.57 13.15
N ASP A 824 -31.89 -21.64 12.84
CA ASP A 824 -32.97 -21.15 13.73
C ASP A 824 -33.39 -22.19 14.79
N SER A 825 -32.44 -22.89 15.42
CA SER A 825 -32.73 -23.79 16.54
C SER A 825 -32.99 -22.99 17.84
N PRO A 826 -33.63 -23.58 18.87
CA PRO A 826 -33.67 -22.96 20.20
C PRO A 826 -32.28 -22.92 20.87
N ASP A 827 -31.41 -23.87 20.53
CA ASP A 827 -30.10 -24.14 21.17
C ASP A 827 -29.00 -23.12 20.80
N VAL A 828 -29.28 -22.23 19.85
CA VAL A 828 -28.40 -21.12 19.46
C VAL A 828 -28.96 -19.82 20.02
N SER A 829 -28.18 -19.07 20.79
CA SER A 829 -28.60 -17.75 21.29
C SER A 829 -28.66 -16.67 20.19
N HIS A 830 -29.30 -15.53 20.47
CA HIS A 830 -29.31 -14.42 19.51
C HIS A 830 -27.89 -13.87 19.24
N GLU A 831 -27.05 -13.86 20.27
CA GLU A 831 -25.71 -13.27 20.21
C GLU A 831 -24.69 -14.21 19.51
N GLU A 832 -24.84 -15.53 19.62
CA GLU A 832 -24.08 -16.49 18.81
C GLU A 832 -24.42 -16.40 17.33
N PHE A 833 -25.72 -16.41 17.00
CA PHE A 833 -26.21 -16.26 15.64
C PHE A 833 -25.66 -14.97 14.99
N LYS A 834 -25.71 -13.87 15.75
CA LYS A 834 -25.16 -12.57 15.38
C LYS A 834 -23.63 -12.61 15.23
N GLY A 835 -22.91 -13.30 16.11
CA GLY A 835 -21.47 -13.49 16.02
C GLY A 835 -21.03 -14.27 14.78
N ALA A 836 -21.66 -15.42 14.53
CA ALA A 836 -21.43 -16.23 13.33
C ALA A 836 -21.75 -15.44 12.04
N LEU A 837 -22.81 -14.63 12.06
CA LEU A 837 -23.13 -13.71 10.96
C LEU A 837 -22.05 -12.64 10.77
N TYR A 838 -21.48 -12.05 11.82
CA TYR A 838 -20.39 -11.07 11.67
C TYR A 838 -19.06 -11.69 11.22
N VAL A 839 -18.76 -12.94 11.60
CA VAL A 839 -17.65 -13.73 11.03
C VAL A 839 -17.87 -13.91 9.53
N LEU A 840 -19.06 -14.37 9.13
CA LEU A 840 -19.41 -14.61 7.72
C LEU A 840 -19.44 -13.32 6.88
N LEU A 841 -19.88 -12.19 7.46
CA LEU A 841 -19.95 -10.87 6.81
C LEU A 841 -18.64 -10.07 6.84
N ASN A 842 -17.54 -10.65 7.30
CA ASN A 842 -16.23 -10.04 7.15
C ASN A 842 -15.86 -9.97 5.65
N ASN A 843 -15.42 -8.81 5.15
CA ASN A 843 -15.09 -8.61 3.74
C ASN A 843 -14.07 -9.64 3.19
N ARG A 844 -13.14 -10.13 4.01
CA ARG A 844 -12.16 -11.15 3.63
C ARG A 844 -12.77 -12.56 3.60
N MET A 845 -13.65 -12.89 4.55
CA MET A 845 -14.41 -14.15 4.54
C MET A 845 -15.38 -14.21 3.36
N LEU A 846 -16.11 -13.12 3.10
CA LEU A 846 -17.02 -12.99 1.95
C LEU A 846 -16.26 -13.21 0.64
N PHE A 847 -15.09 -12.60 0.48
CA PHE A 847 -14.19 -12.82 -0.66
C PHE A 847 -13.81 -14.30 -0.79
N LEU A 848 -13.35 -14.96 0.28
CA LEU A 848 -13.01 -16.39 0.22
C LEU A 848 -14.22 -17.31 -0.09
N VAL A 849 -15.38 -17.09 0.52
CA VAL A 849 -16.61 -17.86 0.23
C VAL A 849 -17.02 -17.69 -1.23
N VAL A 850 -16.91 -16.47 -1.76
CA VAL A 850 -17.14 -16.17 -3.17
C VAL A 850 -16.17 -16.92 -4.10
N HIS A 851 -14.93 -17.18 -3.68
CA HIS A 851 -13.91 -17.83 -4.51
C HIS A 851 -13.93 -19.37 -4.47
N TYR A 852 -14.82 -20.00 -3.70
CA TYR A 852 -14.96 -21.47 -3.67
C TYR A 852 -16.43 -21.87 -3.78
N TRP A 853 -16.87 -22.29 -4.97
CA TRP A 853 -18.27 -22.67 -5.23
C TRP A 853 -18.77 -23.76 -4.27
N GLU A 854 -17.95 -24.78 -3.96
CA GLU A 854 -18.26 -25.80 -2.93
C GLU A 854 -18.70 -25.18 -1.58
N VAL A 855 -18.01 -24.12 -1.14
CA VAL A 855 -18.32 -23.39 0.10
C VAL A 855 -19.54 -22.49 -0.08
N MET A 856 -19.75 -21.96 -1.29
CA MET A 856 -20.89 -21.10 -1.63
C MET A 856 -22.22 -21.88 -1.61
N VAL A 857 -22.21 -23.13 -2.09
CA VAL A 857 -23.37 -24.04 -2.10
C VAL A 857 -23.87 -24.33 -0.68
N ASP A 858 -23.00 -24.47 0.32
CA ASP A 858 -23.41 -24.62 1.71
C ASP A 858 -23.90 -23.29 2.32
N VAL A 859 -23.19 -22.19 2.04
CA VAL A 859 -23.42 -20.88 2.66
C VAL A 859 -24.74 -20.24 2.20
N TRP A 860 -25.06 -20.27 0.91
CA TRP A 860 -26.25 -19.58 0.39
C TRP A 860 -27.57 -20.12 0.95
N PRO A 861 -27.85 -21.44 0.97
CA PRO A 861 -29.02 -22.02 1.62
C PRO A 861 -29.09 -21.75 3.12
N ALA A 862 -27.96 -21.63 3.81
CA ALA A 862 -27.93 -21.30 5.23
C ALA A 862 -28.31 -19.83 5.50
N ILE A 863 -27.69 -18.87 4.79
CA ILE A 863 -28.07 -17.43 4.83
C ILE A 863 -29.56 -17.27 4.48
N VAL A 864 -30.04 -18.04 3.50
CA VAL A 864 -31.46 -18.06 3.12
C VAL A 864 -32.31 -18.63 4.25
N LYS A 865 -32.07 -19.85 4.76
CA LYS A 865 -32.96 -20.48 5.76
C LYS A 865 -33.08 -19.69 7.06
N ALA A 866 -32.03 -18.96 7.47
CA ALA A 866 -31.88 -18.22 8.71
C ALA A 866 -32.86 -17.03 8.92
N LYS A 867 -34.03 -17.30 9.51
CA LYS A 867 -35.12 -16.34 9.79
C LYS A 867 -34.69 -15.19 10.72
N ARG A 868 -33.78 -15.44 11.67
CA ARG A 868 -33.27 -14.41 12.62
C ARG A 868 -32.60 -13.20 11.93
N LEU A 869 -32.11 -13.32 10.69
CA LEU A 869 -31.67 -12.19 9.86
C LEU A 869 -32.79 -11.15 9.60
N LEU A 870 -34.06 -11.52 9.78
CA LEU A 870 -35.23 -10.66 9.53
C LEU A 870 -35.81 -10.01 10.80
N SER A 871 -35.29 -10.33 12.01
CA SER A 871 -35.74 -9.71 13.27
C SER A 871 -34.78 -8.63 13.79
N SER A 872 -33.51 -8.59 13.34
CA SER A 872 -32.57 -7.55 13.77
C SER A 872 -33.08 -6.13 13.43
N SER A 873 -32.96 -5.21 14.39
CA SER A 873 -33.26 -3.78 14.17
C SER A 873 -32.17 -3.10 13.33
N ASN A 874 -30.89 -3.47 13.51
CA ASN A 874 -29.78 -2.94 12.71
C ASN A 874 -29.90 -3.37 11.22
N PRO A 875 -29.87 -2.42 10.25
CA PRO A 875 -29.90 -2.71 8.82
C PRO A 875 -28.54 -3.10 8.20
N GLU A 876 -27.39 -2.83 8.84
CA GLU A 876 -26.05 -3.04 8.27
C GLU A 876 -25.80 -4.46 7.73
N PRO A 877 -26.17 -5.56 8.44
CA PRO A 877 -25.96 -6.90 7.89
C PRO A 877 -26.68 -7.09 6.54
N ARG A 878 -27.81 -6.40 6.35
CA ARG A 878 -28.67 -6.49 5.16
C ARG A 878 -28.21 -5.60 4.01
N THR A 879 -27.38 -4.58 4.27
CA THR A 879 -26.70 -3.81 3.21
C THR A 879 -25.36 -4.47 2.84
N ARG A 880 -24.61 -4.99 3.82
CA ARG A 880 -23.38 -5.77 3.55
C ARG A 880 -23.66 -7.05 2.77
N LEU A 881 -24.81 -7.71 2.96
CA LEU A 881 -25.26 -8.83 2.10
C LEU A 881 -25.56 -8.45 0.64
N LYS A 882 -25.61 -7.17 0.25
CA LYS A 882 -25.97 -6.74 -1.12
C LYS A 882 -24.79 -6.35 -2.01
N GLN A 883 -23.62 -6.06 -1.44
CA GLN A 883 -22.48 -5.50 -2.17
C GLN A 883 -21.48 -6.55 -2.72
N PRO A 884 -21.07 -7.61 -1.99
CA PRO A 884 -20.03 -8.53 -2.46
C PRO A 884 -20.58 -9.60 -3.41
N PHE A 885 -21.77 -10.14 -3.14
CA PHE A 885 -22.38 -11.15 -4.02
C PHE A 885 -22.73 -10.60 -5.41
N ALA A 886 -22.70 -9.28 -5.63
CA ALA A 886 -22.85 -8.68 -6.96
C ALA A 886 -21.63 -8.87 -7.89
N LEU A 887 -20.52 -9.46 -7.42
CA LEU A 887 -19.21 -9.49 -8.07
C LEU A 887 -18.75 -10.90 -8.51
N THR A 888 -19.67 -11.87 -8.61
CA THR A 888 -19.35 -13.30 -8.47
C THR A 888 -19.67 -14.14 -9.71
N ASP A 889 -18.86 -14.01 -10.76
CA ASP A 889 -18.72 -15.06 -11.80
C ASP A 889 -17.83 -16.25 -11.32
N SER A 890 -17.36 -16.16 -10.07
CA SER A 890 -16.28 -16.93 -9.44
C SER A 890 -16.57 -18.43 -9.25
N VAL A 891 -15.82 -19.27 -9.95
CA VAL A 891 -15.92 -20.75 -9.98
C VAL A 891 -17.24 -21.24 -10.60
N LEU A 892 -17.12 -22.23 -11.49
CA LEU A 892 -18.22 -22.74 -12.30
C LEU A 892 -19.10 -23.70 -11.48
N PRO A 893 -20.41 -23.45 -11.35
CA PRO A 893 -21.37 -24.50 -11.02
C PRO A 893 -21.52 -25.46 -12.20
N ASP A 894 -21.54 -26.76 -11.93
CA ASP A 894 -22.14 -27.72 -12.86
C ASP A 894 -23.68 -27.55 -12.90
N GLU A 895 -24.35 -28.03 -13.95
CA GLU A 895 -25.82 -27.96 -14.09
C GLU A 895 -26.53 -28.62 -12.89
N SER A 896 -25.97 -29.74 -12.40
CA SER A 896 -26.43 -30.42 -11.18
C SER A 896 -26.38 -29.50 -9.95
N GLN A 897 -25.34 -28.70 -9.79
CA GLN A 897 -25.15 -27.82 -8.63
C GLN A 897 -26.01 -26.54 -8.74
N MET A 898 -26.25 -26.03 -9.95
CA MET A 898 -27.29 -25.01 -10.16
C MET A 898 -28.67 -25.54 -9.79
N GLN A 899 -28.98 -26.79 -10.17
CA GLN A 899 -30.26 -27.42 -9.85
C GLN A 899 -30.42 -27.63 -8.33
N GLU A 900 -29.41 -28.12 -7.63
CA GLU A 900 -29.41 -28.28 -6.18
C GLU A 900 -29.66 -26.95 -5.44
N ALA A 901 -28.96 -25.87 -5.83
CA ALA A 901 -29.17 -24.53 -5.26
C ALA A 901 -30.61 -24.03 -5.50
N VAL A 902 -31.17 -24.27 -6.69
CA VAL A 902 -32.56 -23.95 -7.03
C VAL A 902 -33.56 -24.82 -6.25
N GLU A 903 -33.21 -26.04 -5.87
CA GLU A 903 -34.06 -26.96 -5.11
C GLU A 903 -34.02 -26.71 -3.60
N ALA A 904 -32.86 -26.35 -3.05
CA ALA A 904 -32.75 -25.78 -1.71
C ALA A 904 -33.58 -24.49 -1.56
N TRP A 905 -33.67 -23.68 -2.62
CA TRP A 905 -34.58 -22.53 -2.69
C TRP A 905 -36.06 -22.98 -2.70
N LYS A 906 -36.44 -23.98 -3.50
CA LYS A 906 -37.82 -24.54 -3.51
C LYS A 906 -38.23 -25.00 -2.11
N ALA A 907 -37.40 -25.78 -1.41
CA ALA A 907 -37.69 -26.28 -0.06
C ALA A 907 -37.93 -25.14 0.96
N THR A 908 -37.26 -24.00 0.78
CA THR A 908 -37.41 -22.84 1.68
C THR A 908 -38.65 -21.98 1.36
N ARG A 909 -39.22 -22.10 0.15
CA ARG A 909 -40.41 -21.37 -0.29
C ARG A 909 -41.67 -21.69 0.53
N GLU A 910 -41.80 -22.91 1.03
CA GLU A 910 -43.04 -23.38 1.68
C GLU A 910 -43.16 -22.90 3.15
N THR A 911 -42.04 -22.58 3.80
CA THR A 911 -41.99 -22.32 5.26
C THR A 911 -41.96 -20.85 5.68
N ASN A 912 -41.71 -19.90 4.76
CA ASN A 912 -41.36 -18.50 5.11
C ASN A 912 -42.10 -17.40 4.29
N LEU A 913 -43.18 -17.73 3.58
CA LEU A 913 -43.78 -16.90 2.51
C LEU A 913 -44.34 -15.49 2.88
N LYS A 914 -44.34 -15.06 4.16
CA LYS A 914 -45.03 -13.85 4.63
C LYS A 914 -44.20 -12.54 4.66
N ARG A 915 -42.97 -12.49 4.13
CA ARG A 915 -42.11 -11.28 4.17
C ARG A 915 -41.42 -10.96 2.83
N TRP A 916 -41.90 -9.95 2.10
CA TRP A 916 -41.39 -9.59 0.75
C TRP A 916 -39.88 -9.29 0.68
N ARG A 917 -39.30 -8.69 1.74
CA ARG A 917 -37.85 -8.37 1.80
C ARG A 917 -36.96 -9.61 1.74
N TYR A 918 -37.44 -10.72 2.26
CA TYR A 918 -36.75 -12.01 2.25
C TYR A 918 -36.77 -12.62 0.84
N LEU A 919 -37.94 -12.59 0.21
CA LEU A 919 -38.11 -13.04 -1.17
C LEU A 919 -37.24 -12.24 -2.15
N GLN A 920 -37.07 -10.93 -1.93
CA GLN A 920 -36.11 -10.10 -2.67
C GLN A 920 -34.67 -10.62 -2.53
N ILE A 921 -34.19 -10.93 -1.32
CA ILE A 921 -32.82 -11.42 -1.11
C ILE A 921 -32.62 -12.76 -1.83
N CYS A 922 -33.56 -13.69 -1.67
CA CYS A 922 -33.49 -15.01 -2.31
C CYS A 922 -33.51 -14.89 -3.85
N PHE A 923 -34.33 -13.99 -4.39
CA PHE A 923 -34.43 -13.78 -5.84
C PHE A 923 -33.23 -13.03 -6.42
N ASN A 924 -32.61 -12.12 -5.65
CA ASN A 924 -31.32 -11.55 -6.01
C ASN A 924 -30.23 -12.63 -6.18
N PHE A 925 -30.18 -13.66 -5.32
CA PHE A 925 -29.25 -14.79 -5.50
C PHE A 925 -29.53 -15.57 -6.79
N VAL A 926 -30.79 -15.84 -7.13
CA VAL A 926 -31.16 -16.46 -8.43
C VAL A 926 -30.71 -15.58 -9.61
N ASN A 927 -30.83 -14.25 -9.51
CA ASN A 927 -30.35 -13.30 -10.52
C ASN A 927 -28.80 -13.20 -10.64
N LEU A 928 -28.05 -13.80 -9.73
CA LEU A 928 -26.59 -13.93 -9.83
C LEU A 928 -26.16 -15.20 -10.57
N LEU A 929 -27.02 -16.23 -10.62
CA LEU A 929 -26.81 -17.45 -11.39
C LEU A 929 -27.08 -17.29 -12.91
N ILE A 930 -27.63 -16.16 -13.35
CA ILE A 930 -27.94 -15.89 -14.76
C ILE A 930 -26.68 -15.39 -15.49
N ARG A 931 -25.95 -16.34 -16.09
CA ARG A 931 -24.65 -16.11 -16.77
C ARG A 931 -24.79 -15.98 -18.29
N TYR A 932 -23.76 -15.48 -18.97
CA TYR A 932 -23.74 -15.32 -20.43
C TYR A 932 -23.41 -16.61 -21.22
N ASP A 933 -22.94 -17.65 -20.55
CA ASP A 933 -22.38 -18.89 -21.12
C ASP A 933 -23.25 -20.13 -20.84
N VAL A 934 -23.71 -20.30 -19.59
CA VAL A 934 -24.58 -21.41 -19.16
C VAL A 934 -26.05 -20.96 -19.18
N PRO A 935 -26.97 -21.70 -19.85
CA PRO A 935 -28.39 -21.39 -19.84
C PRO A 935 -29.00 -21.62 -18.44
N LEU A 936 -29.91 -20.74 -18.00
CA LEU A 936 -30.52 -20.89 -16.68
C LEU A 936 -31.47 -22.13 -16.65
N PRO A 937 -31.42 -22.99 -15.61
CA PRO A 937 -32.29 -24.17 -15.53
C PRO A 937 -33.78 -23.86 -15.65
N ALA A 938 -34.53 -24.69 -16.37
CA ALA A 938 -35.93 -24.42 -16.74
C ALA A 938 -36.87 -24.15 -15.54
N ASN A 939 -36.57 -24.72 -14.36
CA ASN A 939 -37.30 -24.44 -13.12
C ASN A 939 -37.11 -22.98 -12.63
N ALA A 940 -35.90 -22.44 -12.75
CA ALA A 940 -35.61 -21.05 -12.41
C ALA A 940 -36.11 -20.08 -13.49
N VAL A 941 -36.10 -20.46 -14.78
CA VAL A 941 -36.74 -19.67 -15.85
C VAL A 941 -38.24 -19.50 -15.59
N LYS A 942 -38.96 -20.60 -15.28
CA LYS A 942 -40.39 -20.57 -14.90
C LYS A 942 -40.64 -19.67 -13.67
N LEU A 943 -39.70 -19.62 -12.73
CA LEU A 943 -39.76 -18.75 -11.55
C LEU A 943 -39.61 -17.26 -11.91
N CYS A 944 -38.57 -16.90 -12.67
CA CYS A 944 -38.32 -15.53 -13.10
C CYS A 944 -39.52 -14.95 -13.88
N VAL A 945 -40.08 -15.74 -14.81
CA VAL A 945 -41.30 -15.37 -15.55
C VAL A 945 -42.49 -15.20 -14.60
N LYS A 946 -42.70 -16.10 -13.63
CA LYS A 946 -43.78 -15.94 -12.61
C LYS A 946 -43.59 -14.71 -11.73
N PHE A 947 -42.38 -14.18 -11.54
CA PHE A 947 -42.17 -12.99 -10.71
C PHE A 947 -42.33 -11.66 -11.47
N LEU A 948 -42.56 -11.69 -12.78
CA LEU A 948 -42.93 -10.49 -13.56
C LEU A 948 -44.24 -9.84 -13.10
N ASN A 949 -45.23 -10.64 -12.67
CA ASN A 949 -46.53 -10.13 -12.21
C ASN A 949 -46.68 -10.06 -10.67
N HIS A 950 -45.58 -10.19 -9.93
CA HIS A 950 -45.58 -10.18 -8.46
C HIS A 950 -46.05 -8.82 -7.88
N ASP A 951 -46.75 -8.82 -6.74
CA ASP A 951 -47.35 -7.60 -6.16
C ASP A 951 -46.30 -6.52 -5.82
N ALA A 952 -45.24 -6.94 -5.14
CA ALA A 952 -44.14 -6.06 -4.77
C ALA A 952 -43.31 -5.61 -6.00
N LEU A 953 -43.45 -4.32 -6.36
CA LEU A 953 -42.74 -3.65 -7.47
C LEU A 953 -41.23 -3.94 -7.53
N VAL A 954 -40.57 -4.04 -6.37
CA VAL A 954 -39.13 -4.30 -6.28
C VAL A 954 -38.76 -5.68 -6.85
N ILE A 955 -39.61 -6.70 -6.64
CA ILE A 955 -39.42 -8.04 -7.20
C ILE A 955 -39.71 -8.03 -8.71
N ARG A 956 -40.73 -7.29 -9.17
CA ARG A 956 -41.00 -7.13 -10.61
C ARG A 956 -39.82 -6.54 -11.37
N LYS A 957 -39.14 -5.51 -10.82
CA LYS A 957 -37.94 -4.92 -11.45
C LYS A 957 -36.84 -5.98 -11.64
N VAL A 958 -36.48 -6.68 -10.57
CA VAL A 958 -35.50 -7.77 -10.59
C VAL A 958 -35.91 -8.90 -11.56
N ALA A 959 -37.21 -9.17 -11.72
CA ALA A 959 -37.73 -10.15 -12.67
C ALA A 959 -37.66 -9.70 -14.14
N ILE A 960 -37.87 -8.40 -14.42
CA ILE A 960 -37.72 -7.82 -15.75
C ILE A 960 -36.26 -7.93 -16.19
N ASP A 961 -35.32 -7.57 -15.31
CA ASP A 961 -33.87 -7.72 -15.55
C ASP A 961 -33.51 -9.20 -15.82
N ALA A 962 -34.03 -10.12 -14.99
CA ALA A 962 -33.81 -11.56 -15.13
C ALA A 962 -34.32 -12.12 -16.46
N VAL A 963 -35.55 -11.79 -16.85
CA VAL A 963 -36.15 -12.32 -18.08
C VAL A 963 -35.54 -11.68 -19.32
N GLY A 964 -35.14 -10.41 -19.27
CA GLY A 964 -34.32 -9.79 -20.32
C GLY A 964 -32.98 -10.50 -20.52
N ALA A 965 -32.32 -10.88 -19.42
CA ALA A 965 -31.09 -11.67 -19.43
C ALA A 965 -31.32 -13.09 -20.02
N ILE A 966 -32.36 -13.81 -19.58
CA ILE A 966 -32.70 -15.15 -20.10
C ILE A 966 -33.04 -15.11 -21.59
N LEU A 967 -33.83 -14.14 -22.05
CA LEU A 967 -34.14 -13.95 -23.48
C LEU A 967 -32.87 -13.63 -24.31
N LYS A 968 -31.86 -13.02 -23.69
CA LYS A 968 -30.56 -12.76 -24.31
C LYS A 968 -29.65 -14.01 -24.34
N GLN A 969 -29.74 -14.92 -23.36
CA GLN A 969 -29.15 -16.27 -23.46
C GLN A 969 -29.79 -17.05 -24.63
N GLN A 970 -31.13 -17.07 -24.70
CA GLN A 970 -31.90 -17.82 -25.69
C GLN A 970 -31.96 -17.17 -27.08
N LYS A 971 -31.21 -16.07 -27.32
CA LYS A 971 -31.19 -15.41 -28.62
C LYS A 971 -30.46 -16.27 -29.66
N ARG A 972 -31.24 -16.91 -30.53
CA ARG A 972 -30.77 -17.61 -31.75
C ARG A 972 -29.77 -16.75 -32.52
N ALA A 973 -28.68 -17.37 -32.96
CA ALA A 973 -27.68 -16.71 -33.78
C ALA A 973 -28.25 -16.37 -35.17
N HIS A 974 -28.08 -15.13 -35.61
CA HIS A 974 -28.37 -14.73 -36.98
C HIS A 974 -27.09 -14.86 -37.80
N PRO A 975 -27.09 -15.60 -38.93
CA PRO A 975 -25.92 -15.68 -39.80
C PRO A 975 -25.59 -14.30 -40.37
N LYS A 976 -24.29 -14.02 -40.56
CA LYS A 976 -23.80 -12.81 -41.24
C LYS A 976 -23.13 -13.21 -42.54
N ILE A 977 -23.37 -12.43 -43.59
CA ILE A 977 -22.70 -12.56 -44.89
C ILE A 977 -21.72 -11.40 -45.00
N ILE A 978 -20.50 -11.65 -45.45
CA ILE A 978 -19.54 -10.61 -45.80
C ILE A 978 -19.91 -10.10 -47.20
N VAL A 979 -20.09 -8.79 -47.34
CA VAL A 979 -20.53 -8.17 -48.60
C VAL A 979 -19.55 -7.07 -48.97
N ASN A 980 -19.11 -7.06 -50.22
CA ASN A 980 -18.31 -5.97 -50.77
C ASN A 980 -19.27 -4.82 -51.17
N PRO A 981 -19.16 -3.61 -50.57
CA PRO A 981 -20.06 -2.50 -50.90
C PRO A 981 -19.92 -2.05 -52.36
N TYR A 982 -18.73 -2.16 -52.95
CA TYR A 982 -18.46 -1.76 -54.33
C TYR A 982 -19.03 -2.74 -55.37
N SER A 983 -19.31 -4.00 -55.00
CA SER A 983 -20.06 -4.91 -55.88
C SER A 983 -21.57 -4.67 -55.81
N LEU A 984 -22.11 -4.23 -54.66
CA LEU A 984 -23.50 -3.78 -54.58
C LEU A 984 -23.72 -2.49 -55.38
N GLY A 985 -22.84 -1.49 -55.21
CA GLY A 985 -22.98 -0.18 -55.88
C GLY A 985 -22.76 -0.18 -57.41
N LYS A 986 -22.29 -1.29 -58.00
CA LYS A 986 -22.18 -1.47 -59.45
C LYS A 986 -23.43 -2.09 -60.09
N ALA A 987 -24.26 -2.76 -59.31
CA ALA A 987 -25.65 -3.00 -59.70
C ALA A 987 -26.46 -1.75 -59.38
N GLY A 988 -27.44 -1.39 -60.23
CA GLY A 988 -28.23 -0.15 -60.10
C GLY A 988 -29.24 -0.10 -58.94
N VAL A 989 -28.88 -0.66 -57.79
CA VAL A 989 -29.71 -0.64 -56.56
C VAL A 989 -29.35 0.61 -55.77
N HIS A 990 -30.24 1.61 -55.78
CA HIS A 990 -30.12 2.76 -54.88
C HIS A 990 -30.14 2.29 -53.42
N CYS A 991 -28.96 2.27 -52.78
CA CYS A 991 -28.86 1.96 -51.36
C CYS A 991 -29.32 3.18 -50.55
N VAL A 992 -30.56 3.12 -50.05
CA VAL A 992 -31.29 4.24 -49.39
C VAL A 992 -30.63 4.74 -48.09
N CYS A 993 -29.50 4.16 -47.67
CA CYS A 993 -28.76 4.53 -46.45
C CYS A 993 -27.56 5.48 -46.67
N LEU A 994 -27.39 6.07 -47.86
CA LEU A 994 -26.23 6.92 -48.17
C LEU A 994 -26.55 8.33 -48.73
N THR A 995 -27.82 8.77 -48.71
CA THR A 995 -28.23 10.09 -49.24
C THR A 995 -29.06 10.87 -48.23
N LEU A 996 -28.43 11.48 -47.22
CA LEU A 996 -29.12 12.31 -46.21
C LEU A 996 -28.33 13.56 -45.75
N VAL A 997 -27.60 14.21 -46.67
CA VAL A 997 -27.22 15.63 -46.55
C VAL A 997 -27.28 16.28 -47.95
N TYR A 998 -27.56 17.59 -48.00
CA TYR A 998 -27.55 18.46 -49.19
C TYR A 998 -28.59 18.21 -50.29
N GLN A 999 -29.84 18.55 -49.98
CA GLN A 999 -30.56 19.52 -50.81
C GLN A 999 -31.09 20.65 -49.92
N ASN A 1000 -30.42 21.82 -49.96
CA ASN A 1000 -30.99 23.05 -49.43
C ASN A 1000 -32.00 23.58 -50.46
N HIS A 1001 -33.26 23.77 -50.05
CA HIS A 1001 -34.16 24.63 -50.83
C HIS A 1001 -33.75 26.09 -50.66
N GLN A 1002 -33.61 26.81 -51.77
CA GLN A 1002 -33.89 28.25 -51.78
C GLN A 1002 -35.41 28.43 -51.89
N PRO A 1003 -36.01 29.36 -51.14
CA PRO A 1003 -37.27 29.99 -51.52
C PRO A 1003 -37.00 31.30 -52.29
N GLU A 1004 -37.89 31.60 -53.24
CA GLU A 1004 -38.28 32.97 -53.60
C GLU A 1004 -39.32 33.48 -52.59
#